data_AF-A0A428UPH9-F1
#
_entry.id   AF-A0A428UPH9-F1
#
_cell.length_a   1.000
_cell.length_b   1.000
_cell.length_c   1.000
_cell.angle_alpha   90.00
_cell.angle_beta   90.00
_cell.angle_gamma   90.00
#
_symmetry.space_group_name_H-M   'P 1'
#
loop_
_entity.id
_entity.type
_entity.pdbx_description
1 polymer ?
#
loop_
_entity_poly.entity_id
_entity_poly.type
_entity_poly.pdbx_seq_one_letter_code
_entity_poly.pdbx_strand_id
1 'polypeptide(L)'
;MPSEKAPFYDPIPPTYDQAIASGSHYDPDDWAPAPRSPTNERNATEAESQGLLQSSSGAGSSRRPDGYRPPTVETDDEDSLWASDSDSDDEAAQVRREMQEMDIEEPDHSRGSQWGKRIGSYLTLPRWKWSWRPRLPRLRITLPQRPDAPAASTDDTEAATGEGEETQTETRRFNWPKIDKTAIILFAVRSLAITIVVGFFYLLFASDMFGGLSDRLGGGFRYNPEDLRQHILRTVDPLRMRACVQHFSNYAHIAGTEGDFATAMDVQSMFSKAMLDEVSMDEYHVYINYPKKDGRAVQIMDSKDIKKAIWTAKLEEEEVGGETAGRQTYAFHGHSKSGDVKGPLIYANYGSREDFKVLKEKGIKTKGAIALVRYGGTQQDRALKVKAAEMAGFAGCIIYSDPGDDGFKKGTVAPNGPWMPEDAVQRGSVSLMSWVVGDVLTPGWESKESSPRMKPEDSPGLVHIPSLPLAWRDAKVLLEHLEGHGEKVPEKWQGGVSEIEWWTGDDKSPIVRLKNIQDEEEKQPIWNVYGRINGMEQTSKSIIIGNHRDSWAFGATDPHSGTAVMIEMARIFGDLVQRGWRPLRTIEFMSWDAEEYNLIGSTEYVERNLDNLRDNAFAYINLDTVVAGDKLRASGSPVFRKSVLHALARVVDPHTNSTLRELWDQSNAEIEGLGAGSDYVAFQDIAGTSSLDLAFEGGAYPYHTSYDKFDLVESVIDPEFRYHGVMAQLMGLLILDIADRPILPFDMAWYGQKLGQWVADLEKWAGQQNQPKSVSFKELKDAVTLVQNNAASFEKWEMDWDREVLGNGGWEANDIGNARLMYNNKMSYFETTLLDLELGGGIPNRTQFRHVVFGPQAWSAYDSAFFPAIRDTIETGDWRSAQRIIAKTAALVRKAATILEMSGTNV
;
A
#
# COMPACT_ATOMS: atom_id res chain seq x y z
N MET A 1 11.23 27.80 26.43
CA MET A 1 12.08 26.59 26.39
C MET A 1 11.20 25.35 26.63
N PRO A 2 10.56 24.77 25.61
CA PRO A 2 9.96 23.44 25.71
C PRO A 2 11.06 22.37 25.68
N SER A 3 10.85 21.23 26.34
CA SER A 3 11.85 20.18 26.51
C SER A 3 12.17 19.41 25.23
N GLU A 4 13.45 19.08 25.05
CA GLU A 4 13.94 18.11 24.08
C GLU A 4 13.19 16.77 24.24
N LYS A 5 12.37 16.40 23.24
CA LYS A 5 11.96 15.01 23.05
C LYS A 5 13.14 14.28 22.40
N ALA A 6 13.35 13.02 22.78
CA ALA A 6 14.33 12.16 22.11
C ALA A 6 14.04 12.11 20.58
N PRO A 7 15.07 12.04 19.73
CA PRO A 7 14.86 11.96 18.29
C PRO A 7 14.02 10.72 17.93
N PHE A 8 13.05 10.89 17.03
CA PHE A 8 12.17 9.81 16.58
C PHE A 8 12.88 8.77 15.69
N TYR A 9 14.01 9.18 15.11
CA TYR A 9 14.86 8.40 14.21
C TYR A 9 16.21 8.22 14.89
N ASP A 10 16.75 7.00 14.81
CA ASP A 10 18.07 6.69 15.36
C ASP A 10 19.15 7.34 14.46
N PRO A 11 20.09 8.14 15.00
CA PRO A 11 20.99 8.92 14.16
C PRO A 11 22.07 8.05 13.51
N ILE A 12 22.10 8.10 12.17
CA ILE A 12 23.10 7.53 11.24
C ILE A 12 22.96 5.99 11.06
N PRO A 13 22.74 5.49 9.82
CA PRO A 13 22.76 4.07 9.55
C PRO A 13 24.16 3.47 9.81
N PRO A 14 24.26 2.19 10.19
CA PRO A 14 25.55 1.55 10.48
C PRO A 14 26.48 1.61 9.27
N THR A 15 27.78 1.82 9.50
CA THR A 15 28.75 1.79 8.40
C THR A 15 28.86 0.37 7.82
N TYR A 16 29.27 0.25 6.55
CA TYR A 16 29.48 -1.02 5.85
C TYR A 16 30.13 -2.10 6.75
N ASP A 17 31.30 -1.79 7.32
CA ASP A 17 32.04 -2.71 8.22
C ASP A 17 31.24 -3.19 9.44
N GLN A 18 30.27 -2.40 9.93
CA GLN A 18 29.40 -2.78 11.05
C GLN A 18 28.25 -3.70 10.62
N ALA A 19 27.73 -3.53 9.40
CA ALA A 19 26.67 -4.37 8.84
C ALA A 19 27.18 -5.78 8.48
N ILE A 20 28.38 -5.90 7.89
CA ILE A 20 28.98 -7.19 7.51
C ILE A 20 29.82 -7.89 8.60
N ALA A 21 30.02 -7.27 9.78
CA ALA A 21 30.79 -7.89 10.87
C ALA A 21 30.09 -9.09 11.57
N SER A 22 28.82 -9.39 11.26
CA SER A 22 28.05 -10.49 11.86
C SER A 22 28.25 -11.85 11.17
N GLY A 23 29.50 -12.18 10.83
CA GLY A 23 29.90 -13.47 10.27
C GLY A 23 29.91 -14.64 11.26
N SER A 24 28.82 -14.90 11.97
CA SER A 24 28.63 -16.10 12.81
C SER A 24 27.15 -16.45 12.98
N HIS A 25 26.84 -17.75 13.08
CA HIS A 25 25.48 -18.31 12.99
C HIS A 25 24.40 -17.57 13.78
N TYR A 26 23.27 -17.33 13.09
CA TYR A 26 22.02 -16.82 13.66
C TYR A 26 21.38 -17.88 14.58
N ASP A 27 21.33 -17.60 15.89
CA ASP A 27 20.68 -18.43 16.91
C ASP A 27 19.48 -17.67 17.50
N PRO A 28 18.22 -18.19 17.49
CA PRO A 28 17.02 -17.36 17.66
C PRO A 28 16.71 -16.85 19.07
N ASP A 29 17.56 -17.08 20.07
CA ASP A 29 17.27 -16.83 21.49
C ASP A 29 17.75 -15.46 22.03
N ASP A 30 18.39 -14.61 21.21
CA ASP A 30 19.16 -13.44 21.69
C ASP A 30 18.34 -12.16 22.01
N TRP A 31 17.03 -12.30 22.27
CA TRP A 31 16.17 -11.23 22.81
C TRP A 31 15.43 -11.65 24.09
N ALA A 32 16.20 -11.93 25.15
CA ALA A 32 15.70 -12.07 26.52
C ALA A 32 16.53 -11.24 27.52
N PRO A 33 15.90 -10.46 28.43
CA PRO A 33 16.62 -9.54 29.31
C PRO A 33 17.48 -10.28 30.36
N ALA A 34 18.76 -9.89 30.42
CA ALA A 34 19.78 -10.59 31.20
C ALA A 34 19.51 -10.66 32.73
N PRO A 35 19.62 -11.85 33.36
CA PRO A 35 19.55 -11.99 34.81
C PRO A 35 20.90 -11.75 35.49
N ARG A 36 20.91 -10.96 36.57
CA ARG A 36 22.11 -10.71 37.40
C ARG A 36 22.56 -11.96 38.16
N SER A 37 23.85 -12.31 38.12
CA SER A 37 24.55 -13.14 39.13
C SER A 37 26.08 -12.88 39.10
N PRO A 38 26.86 -13.14 40.19
CA PRO A 38 28.17 -12.49 40.36
C PRO A 38 29.41 -13.42 40.48
N THR A 39 30.58 -12.83 40.17
CA THR A 39 31.96 -13.04 40.72
C THR A 39 32.75 -14.36 40.54
N ASN A 40 34.02 -14.18 40.09
CA ASN A 40 35.25 -14.97 40.38
C ASN A 40 35.38 -16.41 39.79
N GLU A 41 36.49 -16.89 39.20
CA GLU A 41 37.92 -16.67 39.45
C GLU A 41 38.86 -16.95 38.23
N ARG A 42 40.01 -16.26 38.19
CA ARG A 42 41.42 -16.70 37.90
C ARG A 42 41.87 -17.54 36.68
N ASN A 43 43.09 -17.17 36.24
CA ASN A 43 44.13 -17.87 35.44
C ASN A 43 43.88 -17.93 33.91
N ALA A 44 44.68 -17.22 33.09
CA ALA A 44 46.02 -17.58 32.56
C ALA A 44 45.91 -18.63 31.43
N THR A 45 46.51 -18.48 30.24
CA THR A 45 47.85 -17.98 29.86
C THR A 45 47.92 -17.51 28.38
N GLU A 46 48.90 -16.65 28.03
CA GLU A 46 49.69 -16.62 26.76
C GLU A 46 48.96 -16.47 25.37
N ALA A 47 49.48 -15.79 24.35
CA ALA A 47 50.76 -15.05 24.18
C ALA A 47 50.65 -13.91 23.13
N GLU A 48 51.61 -12.98 23.26
CA GLU A 48 52.25 -12.05 22.30
C GLU A 48 51.92 -12.23 20.79
N SER A 49 51.81 -11.17 19.97
CA SER A 49 52.98 -10.36 19.58
C SER A 49 52.67 -9.04 18.83
N GLN A 50 53.47 -8.01 19.13
CA GLN A 50 54.05 -6.94 18.25
C GLN A 50 53.22 -6.43 17.04
N GLY A 51 52.98 -5.13 16.82
CA GLY A 51 53.56 -3.90 17.39
C GLY A 51 54.67 -3.30 16.51
N LEU A 52 54.48 -2.08 15.99
CA LEU A 52 55.56 -1.19 15.55
C LEU A 52 55.11 0.29 15.51
N LEU A 53 55.97 1.16 16.02
CA LEU A 53 55.80 2.61 16.13
C LEU A 53 56.43 3.33 14.92
N GLN A 54 56.00 4.55 14.61
CA GLN A 54 56.85 5.72 14.89
C GLN A 54 56.16 7.09 14.72
N SER A 55 56.63 8.04 15.52
CA SER A 55 56.14 9.40 15.69
C SER A 55 57.25 10.43 15.48
N SER A 56 56.97 11.54 14.80
CA SER A 56 57.66 12.85 14.89
C SER A 56 56.98 13.84 13.93
N SER A 57 56.95 15.16 14.12
CA SER A 57 57.22 16.03 15.28
C SER A 57 56.86 17.48 14.88
N GLY A 58 56.37 18.33 15.79
CA GLY A 58 56.19 19.76 15.47
C GLY A 58 55.53 20.56 16.61
N ALA A 59 56.26 21.48 17.22
CA ALA A 59 55.80 22.29 18.35
C ALA A 59 55.40 23.72 17.94
N GLY A 60 54.54 24.37 18.74
CA GLY A 60 54.25 25.81 18.59
C GLY A 60 53.19 26.34 19.56
N SER A 61 53.58 27.19 20.51
CA SER A 61 52.69 27.79 21.52
C SER A 61 52.41 29.27 21.27
N SER A 62 51.24 29.79 21.66
CA SER A 62 51.16 31.08 22.40
C SER A 62 49.75 31.54 22.86
N ARG A 63 49.64 31.82 24.18
CA ARG A 63 49.04 33.02 24.86
C ARG A 63 47.53 33.40 24.75
N ARG A 64 46.85 33.18 25.90
CA ARG A 64 45.86 33.99 26.71
C ARG A 64 45.81 35.54 26.53
N PRO A 65 44.91 36.35 27.18
CA PRO A 65 43.95 36.07 28.31
C PRO A 65 42.53 36.72 28.33
N ASP A 66 41.66 36.16 29.21
CA ASP A 66 40.71 36.75 30.19
C ASP A 66 39.79 37.99 29.93
N GLY A 67 38.47 37.76 29.89
CA GLY A 67 37.53 38.07 31.00
C GLY A 67 36.96 39.50 31.26
N TYR A 68 35.61 39.65 31.22
CA TYR A 68 34.87 40.63 32.04
C TYR A 68 33.40 40.18 32.34
N ARG A 69 32.77 40.83 33.34
CA ARG A 69 31.45 40.50 33.94
C ARG A 69 30.25 41.17 33.24
N PRO A 70 29.01 40.65 33.41
CA PRO A 70 27.78 41.34 33.03
C PRO A 70 27.39 42.43 34.04
N PRO A 71 26.65 43.48 33.63
CA PRO A 71 26.04 44.46 34.52
C PRO A 71 24.62 44.03 34.98
N THR A 72 24.19 44.62 36.10
CA THR A 72 22.86 44.51 36.72
C THR A 72 22.41 45.90 37.19
N VAL A 73 21.14 46.00 37.63
CA VAL A 73 20.51 47.07 38.45
C VAL A 73 19.60 48.05 37.66
N GLU A 74 18.28 47.91 37.89
CA GLU A 74 17.26 48.89 38.35
C GLU A 74 17.23 50.32 37.76
N THR A 75 16.10 51.06 37.66
CA THR A 75 14.63 50.88 37.87
C THR A 75 13.90 52.06 37.16
N ASP A 76 12.56 52.13 37.25
CA ASP A 76 11.72 53.35 37.12
C ASP A 76 11.59 53.97 35.68
N ASP A 77 10.48 54.57 35.23
CA ASP A 77 9.13 54.75 35.80
C ASP A 77 8.12 55.24 34.72
N GLU A 78 6.82 54.93 34.91
CA GLU A 78 5.56 55.59 34.41
C GLU A 78 5.37 55.94 32.88
N ASP A 79 4.17 56.19 32.31
CA ASP A 79 2.81 56.34 32.85
C ASP A 79 1.68 56.16 31.79
N SER A 80 0.47 55.75 32.26
CA SER A 80 -0.87 55.99 31.66
C SER A 80 -1.15 55.38 30.25
N LEU A 81 -2.37 55.21 29.68
CA LEU A 81 -3.83 55.25 29.97
C LEU A 81 -4.46 54.26 28.92
N TRP A 82 -5.70 53.74 28.93
CA TRP A 82 -7.02 54.13 29.46
C TRP A 82 -7.78 52.93 30.04
N ALA A 83 -8.68 53.17 30.99
CA ALA A 83 -9.42 52.15 31.74
C ALA A 83 -10.91 52.01 31.34
N SER A 84 -11.53 50.89 31.72
CA SER A 84 -12.94 50.80 32.15
C SER A 84 -13.22 49.45 32.83
N ASP A 85 -13.46 49.46 34.14
CA ASP A 85 -13.71 48.29 34.98
C ASP A 85 -15.17 47.81 34.99
N SER A 86 -15.41 46.57 35.47
CA SER A 86 -16.31 46.33 36.62
C SER A 86 -16.23 44.87 37.12
N ASP A 87 -16.05 44.68 38.43
CA ASP A 87 -15.68 43.43 39.10
C ASP A 87 -16.83 42.45 39.44
N SER A 88 -16.47 41.20 39.78
CA SER A 88 -16.72 40.67 41.14
C SER A 88 -15.94 39.36 41.41
N ASP A 89 -14.99 39.42 42.34
CA ASP A 89 -14.29 38.27 42.96
C ASP A 89 -15.07 37.78 44.20
N ASP A 90 -15.17 36.45 44.44
CA ASP A 90 -15.28 35.91 45.82
C ASP A 90 -15.07 34.37 46.04
N GLU A 91 -14.41 33.61 45.13
CA GLU A 91 -14.18 32.14 45.37
C GLU A 91 -12.71 31.69 45.49
N ALA A 92 -11.72 32.52 45.14
CA ALA A 92 -10.30 32.12 45.17
C ALA A 92 -9.65 32.06 46.58
N ALA A 93 -10.33 32.56 47.62
CA ALA A 93 -9.75 32.80 48.95
C ALA A 93 -9.95 31.66 50.00
N GLN A 94 -10.65 30.58 49.62
CA GLN A 94 -11.03 29.51 50.56
C GLN A 94 -10.21 28.23 50.42
N VAL A 95 -9.76 27.86 49.21
CA VAL A 95 -9.00 26.62 48.96
C VAL A 95 -7.56 26.66 49.50
N ARG A 96 -6.96 27.86 49.66
CA ARG A 96 -5.59 28.02 50.21
C ARG A 96 -5.47 27.81 51.73
N ARG A 97 -6.55 27.46 52.45
CA ARG A 97 -6.58 27.44 53.92
C ARG A 97 -6.63 26.04 54.57
N GLU A 98 -6.59 24.96 53.80
CA GLU A 98 -6.63 23.57 54.32
C GLU A 98 -5.36 22.73 54.01
N MET A 99 -4.27 23.35 53.50
CA MET A 99 -3.05 22.62 53.10
C MET A 99 -1.84 22.77 54.04
N GLN A 100 -2.00 23.31 55.25
CA GLN A 100 -0.97 23.33 56.30
C GLN A 100 -1.58 23.08 57.68
N GLU A 101 -0.81 22.46 58.59
CA GLU A 101 -1.19 21.77 59.85
C GLU A 101 -1.79 20.36 59.62
N MET A 102 -1.22 19.24 60.10
CA MET A 102 -0.18 19.02 61.13
C MET A 102 0.80 17.86 60.79
N ASP A 103 2.11 18.12 60.94
CA ASP A 103 3.14 17.43 61.75
C ASP A 103 3.10 15.88 61.93
N ILE A 104 4.13 15.11 61.51
CA ILE A 104 5.49 14.89 62.09
C ILE A 104 5.51 13.90 63.28
N GLU A 105 6.17 12.73 63.13
CA GLU A 105 7.51 12.39 63.71
C GLU A 105 7.93 10.92 63.42
N GLU A 106 9.23 10.64 63.22
CA GLU A 106 9.80 9.31 62.91
C GLU A 106 10.23 8.52 64.19
N PRO A 107 10.62 7.23 64.10
CA PRO A 107 12.06 6.93 63.95
C PRO A 107 12.43 5.64 63.15
N ASP A 108 13.74 5.41 63.07
CA ASP A 108 14.49 4.71 62.01
C ASP A 108 14.86 3.22 62.27
N HIS A 109 15.45 2.58 61.26
CA HIS A 109 16.33 1.39 61.24
C HIS A 109 15.76 -0.03 61.48
N SER A 110 15.86 -0.90 60.46
CA SER A 110 16.91 -1.96 60.43
C SER A 110 16.89 -2.85 59.17
N ARG A 111 18.04 -3.50 58.91
CA ARG A 111 18.35 -4.34 57.73
C ARG A 111 17.69 -5.73 57.78
N GLY A 112 17.46 -6.35 56.62
CA GLY A 112 17.28 -7.81 56.55
C GLY A 112 16.85 -8.39 55.20
N SER A 113 17.78 -8.55 54.25
CA SER A 113 17.53 -9.34 53.04
C SER A 113 17.85 -10.82 53.26
N GLN A 114 16.98 -11.72 52.77
CA GLN A 114 17.34 -12.98 52.10
C GLN A 114 16.07 -13.67 51.53
N TRP A 115 16.04 -13.90 50.21
CA TRP A 115 16.13 -15.23 49.57
C TRP A 115 14.91 -16.16 49.84
N GLY A 116 14.19 -16.72 48.86
CA GLY A 116 14.37 -16.74 47.40
C GLY A 116 14.47 -18.18 46.87
N LYS A 117 13.83 -18.48 45.73
CA LYS A 117 14.26 -19.47 44.71
C LYS A 117 13.28 -19.56 43.54
N ARG A 118 13.83 -19.57 42.32
CA ARG A 118 13.14 -19.99 41.08
C ARG A 118 13.05 -21.53 41.03
N ILE A 119 12.04 -22.04 40.36
CA ILE A 119 11.99 -23.35 39.68
C ILE A 119 11.29 -23.05 38.34
N GLY A 120 11.78 -23.44 37.15
CA GLY A 120 12.82 -24.43 36.83
C GLY A 120 12.18 -25.62 36.11
N SER A 121 12.07 -25.54 34.79
CA SER A 121 11.31 -26.47 33.94
C SER A 121 11.95 -27.86 33.79
N TYR A 122 11.85 -28.69 34.83
CA TYR A 122 12.02 -30.15 34.72
C TYR A 122 11.05 -30.88 35.66
N LEU A 123 9.86 -31.21 35.15
CA LEU A 123 8.98 -32.20 35.77
C LEU A 123 8.54 -33.26 34.77
N THR A 124 9.28 -34.37 34.77
CA THR A 124 8.84 -35.67 34.30
C THR A 124 7.44 -35.98 34.80
N LEU A 125 6.53 -36.35 33.89
CA LEU A 125 5.15 -36.73 34.18
C LEU A 125 5.05 -37.74 35.35
N PRO A 126 4.39 -37.40 36.46
CA PRO A 126 4.01 -38.40 37.46
C PRO A 126 3.00 -39.36 36.82
N ARG A 127 3.36 -40.65 36.70
CA ARG A 127 2.43 -41.71 36.29
C ARG A 127 1.37 -41.95 37.37
N TRP A 128 0.39 -41.06 37.47
CA TRP A 128 -0.81 -41.30 38.27
C TRP A 128 -1.67 -42.36 37.59
N LYS A 129 -1.65 -43.57 38.16
CA LYS A 129 -2.54 -44.66 37.77
C LYS A 129 -3.96 -44.34 38.24
N TRP A 130 -4.78 -43.77 37.36
CA TRP A 130 -6.22 -43.63 37.59
C TRP A 130 -6.87 -45.02 37.61
N SER A 131 -7.08 -45.59 38.80
CA SER A 131 -7.83 -46.83 38.99
C SER A 131 -9.32 -46.56 39.26
N TRP A 132 -9.97 -45.78 38.39
CA TRP A 132 -11.42 -45.59 38.42
C TRP A 132 -12.07 -46.39 37.28
N ARG A 133 -12.47 -47.62 37.60
CA ARG A 133 -13.40 -48.39 36.77
C ARG A 133 -14.83 -48.05 37.20
N PRO A 134 -15.70 -47.51 36.34
CA PRO A 134 -17.11 -47.33 36.69
C PRO A 134 -17.78 -48.71 36.86
N ARG A 135 -18.06 -49.09 38.11
CA ARG A 135 -18.91 -50.25 38.41
C ARG A 135 -20.37 -49.84 38.23
N LEU A 136 -20.88 -50.00 37.00
CA LEU A 136 -22.32 -49.97 36.74
C LEU A 136 -23.02 -51.03 37.61
N PRO A 137 -24.11 -50.69 38.33
CA PRO A 137 -24.89 -51.70 39.05
C PRO A 137 -25.59 -52.62 38.05
N ARG A 138 -25.26 -53.92 38.09
CA ARG A 138 -25.96 -54.94 37.30
C ARG A 138 -27.39 -55.11 37.82
N LEU A 139 -28.36 -54.53 37.14
CA LEU A 139 -29.78 -54.85 37.30
C LEU A 139 -30.00 -56.33 36.94
N ARG A 140 -30.23 -57.17 37.95
CA ARG A 140 -30.47 -58.61 37.78
C ARG A 140 -31.98 -58.85 37.79
N ILE A 141 -32.61 -58.80 36.62
CA ILE A 141 -34.03 -59.13 36.46
C ILE A 141 -34.17 -60.66 36.55
N THR A 142 -34.61 -61.17 37.70
CA THR A 142 -34.99 -62.57 37.88
C THR A 142 -36.41 -62.78 37.38
N LEU A 143 -36.54 -63.35 36.18
CA LEU A 143 -37.79 -63.92 35.69
C LEU A 143 -38.17 -65.15 36.53
N PRO A 144 -39.45 -65.35 36.90
CA PRO A 144 -39.87 -66.53 37.63
C PRO A 144 -39.86 -67.76 36.70
N GLN A 145 -39.05 -68.76 37.03
CA GLN A 145 -39.10 -70.06 36.36
C GLN A 145 -40.09 -71.01 37.04
N ARG A 146 -40.67 -71.85 36.18
CA ARG A 146 -41.72 -72.84 36.40
C ARG A 146 -41.28 -73.91 37.42
N PRO A 147 -42.18 -74.41 38.30
CA PRO A 147 -41.85 -75.51 39.19
C PRO A 147 -41.81 -76.84 38.40
N ASP A 148 -40.78 -77.65 38.64
CA ASP A 148 -40.70 -79.03 38.16
C ASP A 148 -41.55 -79.97 39.02
N ALA A 149 -42.06 -81.03 38.40
CA ALA A 149 -42.99 -81.98 39.01
C ALA A 149 -42.29 -83.03 39.89
N PRO A 150 -42.91 -83.47 41.00
CA PRO A 150 -42.57 -84.74 41.65
C PRO A 150 -43.30 -85.90 40.94
N ALA A 151 -42.72 -87.10 40.99
CA ALA A 151 -43.34 -88.32 40.47
C ALA A 151 -43.45 -89.42 41.55
N ALA A 152 -44.57 -90.16 41.46
CA ALA A 152 -44.86 -91.47 42.06
C ALA A 152 -45.12 -91.58 43.59
N SER A 153 -46.41 -91.65 43.95
CA SER A 153 -47.07 -92.73 44.72
C SER A 153 -48.51 -92.28 45.10
N THR A 154 -49.55 -92.71 44.36
CA THR A 154 -50.51 -93.81 44.70
C THR A 154 -51.48 -93.51 45.84
N ASP A 155 -52.78 -93.67 45.54
CA ASP A 155 -53.93 -93.89 46.43
C ASP A 155 -54.29 -92.71 47.41
N ASP A 156 -55.55 -92.46 47.81
CA ASP A 156 -56.86 -92.92 47.31
C ASP A 156 -57.98 -91.96 47.79
N THR A 157 -59.14 -92.01 47.15
CA THR A 157 -60.50 -91.66 47.66
C THR A 157 -60.88 -90.33 48.34
N GLU A 158 -62.10 -89.92 47.96
CA GLU A 158 -63.19 -89.35 48.79
C GLU A 158 -63.34 -87.85 49.06
N ALA A 159 -64.51 -87.40 48.61
CA ALA A 159 -65.18 -86.12 48.80
C ALA A 159 -65.56 -85.80 50.25
N ALA A 160 -65.68 -84.50 50.55
CA ALA A 160 -66.79 -83.99 51.36
C ALA A 160 -67.09 -82.52 51.04
N THR A 161 -68.38 -82.20 51.03
CA THR A 161 -68.95 -80.84 50.94
C THR A 161 -68.86 -80.09 52.27
N GLY A 162 -68.74 -78.76 52.25
CA GLY A 162 -68.88 -77.92 53.45
C GLY A 162 -68.98 -76.43 53.08
N GLU A 163 -70.02 -75.76 53.58
CA GLU A 163 -70.35 -74.35 53.31
C GLU A 163 -69.63 -73.41 54.31
N GLY A 164 -69.55 -72.10 54.00
CA GLY A 164 -69.48 -71.09 55.06
C GLY A 164 -68.59 -69.86 54.83
N GLU A 165 -69.25 -68.69 54.89
CA GLU A 165 -68.77 -67.38 55.36
C GLU A 165 -67.92 -66.46 54.45
N GLU A 166 -68.30 -65.19 54.50
CA GLU A 166 -67.74 -64.04 53.78
C GLU A 166 -66.54 -63.46 54.52
N THR A 167 -65.53 -62.90 53.82
CA THR A 167 -64.99 -61.57 54.17
C THR A 167 -64.02 -60.98 53.14
N GLN A 168 -64.34 -59.76 52.71
CA GLN A 168 -63.47 -58.59 52.46
C GLN A 168 -62.26 -58.65 51.50
N THR A 169 -62.21 -57.61 50.67
CA THR A 169 -61.16 -57.26 49.71
C THR A 169 -59.89 -56.71 50.35
N GLU A 170 -58.77 -57.44 50.26
CA GLU A 170 -57.45 -56.89 50.59
C GLU A 170 -56.88 -56.03 49.45
N THR A 171 -56.69 -54.75 49.74
CA THR A 171 -55.94 -53.82 48.87
C THR A 171 -54.45 -53.86 49.21
N ARG A 172 -53.59 -54.22 48.24
CA ARG A 172 -52.13 -54.18 48.40
C ARG A 172 -51.64 -52.75 48.67
N ARG A 173 -51.34 -52.44 49.93
CA ARG A 173 -50.73 -51.16 50.32
C ARG A 173 -49.28 -51.06 49.83
N PHE A 174 -49.00 -50.04 49.02
CA PHE A 174 -47.64 -49.67 48.64
C PHE A 174 -46.93 -49.03 49.85
N ASN A 175 -45.95 -49.73 50.42
CA ASN A 175 -45.26 -49.27 51.61
C ASN A 175 -44.13 -48.30 51.22
N TRP A 176 -44.28 -47.02 51.56
CA TRP A 176 -43.22 -46.02 51.33
C TRP A 176 -41.97 -46.39 52.16
N PRO A 177 -40.76 -46.37 51.58
CA PRO A 177 -39.54 -46.56 52.35
C PRO A 177 -39.42 -45.43 53.38
N LYS A 178 -39.10 -45.78 54.64
CA LYS A 178 -38.86 -44.79 55.70
C LYS A 178 -37.63 -43.96 55.34
N ILE A 179 -37.86 -42.76 54.81
CA ILE A 179 -36.79 -41.81 54.51
C ILE A 179 -36.21 -41.33 55.84
N ASP A 180 -34.93 -41.65 56.08
CA ASP A 180 -34.23 -41.18 57.28
C ASP A 180 -34.14 -39.65 57.27
N LYS A 181 -34.18 -39.02 58.45
CA LYS A 181 -34.12 -37.55 58.60
C LYS A 181 -32.85 -36.98 57.96
N THR A 182 -31.76 -37.75 58.04
CA THR A 182 -30.47 -37.45 57.37
C THR A 182 -30.60 -37.37 55.85
N ALA A 183 -31.40 -38.24 55.23
CA ALA A 183 -31.60 -38.27 53.77
C ALA A 183 -32.46 -37.10 53.29
N ILE A 184 -33.47 -36.67 54.07
CA ILE A 184 -34.26 -35.46 53.78
C ILE A 184 -33.36 -34.21 53.83
N ILE A 185 -32.51 -34.10 54.86
CA ILE A 185 -31.57 -32.98 55.01
C ILE A 185 -30.54 -32.99 53.87
N LEU A 186 -29.97 -34.15 53.53
CA LEU A 186 -29.04 -34.29 52.40
C LEU A 186 -29.69 -33.94 51.05
N PHE A 187 -30.96 -34.29 50.85
CA PHE A 187 -31.71 -33.91 49.66
C PHE A 187 -31.92 -32.40 49.61
N ALA A 188 -32.39 -31.79 50.71
CA ALA A 188 -32.60 -30.34 50.80
C ALA A 188 -31.30 -29.54 50.58
N VAL A 189 -30.18 -29.96 51.18
CA VAL A 189 -28.86 -29.32 50.98
C VAL A 189 -28.37 -29.47 49.54
N ARG A 190 -28.57 -30.64 48.91
CA ARG A 190 -28.21 -30.85 47.50
C ARG A 190 -29.09 -30.05 46.55
N SER A 191 -30.40 -29.99 46.78
CA SER A 191 -31.32 -29.15 46.02
C SER A 191 -30.94 -27.68 46.15
N LEU A 192 -30.66 -27.19 47.37
CA LEU A 192 -30.22 -25.81 47.59
C LEU A 192 -28.89 -25.52 46.88
N ALA A 193 -27.91 -26.42 46.95
CA ALA A 193 -26.65 -26.29 46.23
C ALA A 193 -26.85 -26.25 44.71
N ILE A 194 -27.73 -27.10 44.16
CA ILE A 194 -28.08 -27.08 42.74
C ILE A 194 -28.80 -25.76 42.39
N THR A 195 -29.73 -25.26 43.21
CA THR A 195 -30.40 -23.98 42.98
C THR A 195 -29.43 -22.80 43.07
N ILE A 196 -28.43 -22.84 43.94
CA ILE A 196 -27.36 -21.82 44.01
C ILE A 196 -26.47 -21.90 42.76
N VAL A 197 -26.07 -23.10 42.31
CA VAL A 197 -25.26 -23.26 41.10
C VAL A 197 -26.03 -22.84 39.84
N VAL A 198 -27.27 -23.31 39.67
CA VAL A 198 -28.15 -22.89 38.55
C VAL A 198 -28.49 -21.41 38.64
N GLY A 199 -28.71 -20.87 39.84
CA GLY A 199 -28.93 -19.45 40.07
C GLY A 199 -27.70 -18.59 39.74
N PHE A 200 -26.50 -19.09 40.03
CA PHE A 200 -25.23 -18.44 39.68
C PHE A 200 -24.96 -18.49 38.18
N PHE A 201 -25.20 -19.63 37.52
CA PHE A 201 -25.15 -19.70 36.05
C PHE A 201 -26.22 -18.82 35.40
N TYR A 202 -27.45 -18.81 35.92
CA TYR A 202 -28.51 -17.91 35.45
C TYR A 202 -28.13 -16.45 35.64
N LEU A 203 -27.53 -16.07 36.78
CA LEU A 203 -27.00 -14.73 36.99
C LEU A 203 -25.88 -14.39 36.02
N LEU A 204 -24.94 -15.31 35.75
CA LEU A 204 -23.85 -15.12 34.79
C LEU A 204 -24.34 -14.97 33.33
N PHE A 205 -25.43 -15.66 32.96
CA PHE A 205 -26.08 -15.50 31.65
C PHE A 205 -26.96 -14.24 31.59
N ALA A 206 -27.66 -13.90 32.67
CA ALA A 206 -28.56 -12.74 32.73
C ALA A 206 -27.85 -11.40 33.01
N SER A 207 -26.62 -11.42 33.54
CA SER A 207 -25.76 -10.24 33.69
C SER A 207 -24.91 -9.94 32.45
N ASP A 208 -25.10 -10.71 31.36
CA ASP A 208 -24.32 -10.67 30.13
C ASP A 208 -22.81 -10.84 30.32
N MET A 209 -22.39 -11.36 31.48
CA MET A 209 -20.98 -11.57 31.79
C MET A 209 -20.32 -12.55 30.82
N PHE A 210 -21.05 -13.52 30.27
CA PHE A 210 -20.51 -14.47 29.29
C PHE A 210 -20.52 -13.96 27.85
N GLY A 211 -21.48 -13.12 27.41
CA GLY A 211 -21.40 -12.44 26.11
C GLY A 211 -20.16 -11.54 26.08
N GLY A 212 -20.01 -10.72 27.12
CA GLY A 212 -18.79 -9.96 27.34
C GLY A 212 -17.52 -10.81 27.52
N LEU A 213 -17.58 -12.07 27.96
CA LEU A 213 -16.38 -12.93 28.10
C LEU A 213 -16.00 -13.63 26.80
N SER A 214 -16.96 -14.01 25.95
CA SER A 214 -16.64 -14.56 24.62
C SER A 214 -16.00 -13.51 23.73
N ASP A 215 -16.50 -12.28 23.76
CA ASP A 215 -15.91 -11.16 23.02
C ASP A 215 -14.49 -10.85 23.53
N ARG A 216 -14.32 -10.78 24.86
CA ARG A 216 -13.02 -10.49 25.52
C ARG A 216 -11.95 -11.57 25.37
N LEU A 217 -12.29 -12.82 25.04
CA LEU A 217 -11.33 -13.94 25.01
C LEU A 217 -10.89 -14.37 23.61
N GLY A 218 -11.42 -13.74 22.55
CA GLY A 218 -10.97 -14.03 21.17
C GLY A 218 -11.42 -13.07 20.07
N GLY A 219 -12.30 -12.10 20.34
CA GLY A 219 -12.88 -11.22 19.32
C GLY A 219 -12.36 -9.78 19.30
N GLY A 220 -11.62 -9.33 20.32
CA GLY A 220 -11.33 -7.91 20.51
C GLY A 220 -12.58 -7.13 20.98
N PHE A 221 -12.40 -5.86 21.35
CA PHE A 221 -13.53 -5.03 21.76
C PHE A 221 -14.21 -4.41 20.53
N ARG A 222 -15.53 -4.60 20.38
CA ARG A 222 -16.34 -3.81 19.44
C ARG A 222 -16.49 -2.39 20.00
N TYR A 223 -15.62 -1.49 19.55
CA TYR A 223 -15.73 -0.06 19.84
C TYR A 223 -16.89 0.55 19.05
N ASN A 224 -17.42 1.66 19.55
CA ASN A 224 -18.30 2.51 18.77
C ASN A 224 -17.53 3.05 17.54
N PRO A 225 -18.00 2.85 16.30
CA PRO A 225 -17.31 3.31 15.10
C PRO A 225 -17.01 4.82 15.10
N GLU A 226 -17.83 5.64 15.76
CA GLU A 226 -17.57 7.08 15.83
C GLU A 226 -16.42 7.41 16.81
N ASP A 227 -16.25 6.66 17.89
CA ASP A 227 -15.11 6.85 18.81
C ASP A 227 -13.78 6.47 18.12
N LEU A 228 -13.79 5.41 17.29
CA LEU A 228 -12.65 5.03 16.44
C LEU A 228 -12.30 6.14 15.43
N ARG A 229 -13.30 6.69 14.74
CA ARG A 229 -13.10 7.81 13.80
C ARG A 229 -12.52 9.05 14.49
N GLN A 230 -13.10 9.44 15.62
CA GLN A 230 -12.62 10.59 16.39
C GLN A 230 -11.21 10.36 16.93
N HIS A 231 -10.84 9.12 17.30
CA HIS A 231 -9.46 8.78 17.65
C HIS A 231 -8.51 8.95 16.47
N ILE A 232 -8.83 8.38 15.31
CA ILE A 232 -8.00 8.51 14.08
C ILE A 232 -7.79 10.00 13.74
N LEU A 233 -8.87 10.77 13.60
CA LEU A 233 -8.82 12.18 13.20
C LEU A 233 -7.99 13.06 14.16
N ARG A 234 -7.95 12.73 15.45
CA ARG A 234 -7.17 13.44 16.49
C ARG A 234 -5.75 12.94 16.67
N THR A 235 -5.43 11.75 16.15
CA THR A 235 -4.12 11.09 16.34
C THR A 235 -3.16 11.31 15.17
N VAL A 236 -3.67 11.75 14.01
CA VAL A 236 -2.87 12.23 12.86
C VAL A 236 -2.02 13.43 13.29
N ASP A 237 -0.70 13.34 13.07
CA ASP A 237 0.27 14.38 13.42
C ASP A 237 1.11 14.81 12.19
N PRO A 238 0.81 15.96 11.56
CA PRO A 238 1.59 16.52 10.44
C PRO A 238 3.09 16.62 10.70
N LEU A 239 3.52 16.87 11.94
CA LEU A 239 4.95 17.02 12.26
C LEU A 239 5.69 15.69 12.19
N ARG A 240 4.99 14.55 12.35
CA ARG A 240 5.58 13.22 12.14
C ARG A 240 5.74 12.90 10.67
N MET A 241 4.76 13.26 9.86
CA MET A 241 4.86 13.12 8.40
C MET A 241 5.95 14.03 7.82
N ARG A 242 6.05 15.27 8.29
CA ARG A 242 7.20 16.17 8.01
C ARG A 242 8.54 15.49 8.31
N ALA A 243 8.70 14.94 9.52
CA ALA A 243 9.93 14.28 9.92
C ALA A 243 10.21 13.01 9.10
N CYS A 244 9.16 12.33 8.63
CA CYS A 244 9.26 11.17 7.76
C CYS A 244 9.77 11.53 6.37
N VAL A 245 9.17 12.54 5.70
CA VAL A 245 9.68 13.05 4.41
C VAL A 245 11.11 13.55 4.55
N GLN A 246 11.43 14.27 5.64
CA GLN A 246 12.78 14.75 5.92
C GLN A 246 13.79 13.61 6.10
N HIS A 247 13.40 12.50 6.72
CA HIS A 247 14.28 11.34 6.95
C HIS A 247 14.60 10.62 5.64
N PHE A 248 13.57 10.21 4.90
CA PHE A 248 13.75 9.39 3.70
C PHE A 248 14.36 10.16 2.51
N SER A 249 14.02 11.45 2.33
CA SER A 249 14.57 12.26 1.24
C SER A 249 15.96 12.90 1.49
N ASN A 250 16.66 12.49 2.55
CA ASN A 250 17.95 13.09 2.92
C ASN A 250 19.15 12.55 2.08
N TYR A 251 19.00 11.40 1.43
CA TYR A 251 20.04 10.74 0.63
C TYR A 251 19.44 10.05 -0.59
N ALA A 252 20.26 9.78 -1.61
CA ALA A 252 19.77 9.16 -2.83
C ALA A 252 19.57 7.64 -2.70
N HIS A 253 18.44 7.13 -3.18
CA HIS A 253 18.00 5.73 -2.98
C HIS A 253 17.31 5.18 -4.24
N ILE A 254 18.07 5.07 -5.34
CA ILE A 254 17.61 4.35 -6.54
C ILE A 254 17.37 2.88 -6.15
N ALA A 255 16.32 2.27 -6.71
CA ALA A 255 16.00 0.85 -6.55
C ALA A 255 17.23 -0.08 -6.59
N GLY A 256 17.29 -1.00 -5.63
CA GLY A 256 18.34 -2.01 -5.51
C GLY A 256 19.72 -1.48 -5.08
N THR A 257 19.85 -0.20 -4.70
CA THR A 257 21.13 0.37 -4.22
C THR A 257 21.25 0.30 -2.69
N GLU A 258 22.46 0.56 -2.15
CA GLU A 258 22.71 0.59 -0.70
C GLU A 258 21.81 1.61 0.04
N GLY A 259 21.46 2.73 -0.60
CA GLY A 259 20.53 3.71 -0.05
C GLY A 259 19.12 3.17 0.05
N ASP A 260 18.63 2.53 -1.00
CA ASP A 260 17.30 1.92 -1.03
C ASP A 260 17.17 0.72 -0.06
N PHE A 261 18.22 -0.10 0.09
CA PHE A 261 18.24 -1.11 1.15
C PHE A 261 18.14 -0.48 2.56
N ALA A 262 18.78 0.66 2.78
CA ALA A 262 18.68 1.38 4.05
C ALA A 262 17.26 1.93 4.30
N THR A 263 16.59 2.49 3.27
CA THR A 263 15.20 2.92 3.41
C THR A 263 14.26 1.73 3.66
N ALA A 264 14.51 0.55 3.06
CA ALA A 264 13.77 -0.67 3.34
C ALA A 264 13.87 -1.09 4.82
N MET A 265 15.09 -1.11 5.37
CA MET A 265 15.33 -1.40 6.79
C MET A 265 14.64 -0.39 7.72
N ASP A 266 14.63 0.89 7.35
CA ASP A 266 13.94 1.94 8.09
C ASP A 266 12.41 1.75 8.11
N VAL A 267 11.80 1.42 6.96
CA VAL A 267 10.36 1.09 6.89
C VAL A 267 10.05 -0.14 7.75
N GLN A 268 10.86 -1.21 7.65
CA GLN A 268 10.69 -2.43 8.46
C GLN A 268 10.77 -2.13 9.96
N SER A 269 11.71 -1.27 10.36
CA SER A 269 11.87 -0.78 11.73
C SER A 269 10.65 0.02 12.19
N MET A 270 10.08 0.88 11.33
CA MET A 270 8.89 1.67 11.67
C MET A 270 7.62 0.82 11.77
N PHE A 271 7.41 -0.16 10.88
CA PHE A 271 6.34 -1.15 10.99
C PHE A 271 6.48 -2.00 12.26
N SER A 272 7.70 -2.40 12.63
CA SER A 272 7.96 -3.13 13.88
C SER A 272 7.68 -2.26 15.11
N LYS A 273 8.12 -0.99 15.10
CA LYS A 273 7.84 0.01 16.15
C LYS A 273 6.35 0.36 16.26
N ALA A 274 5.54 0.13 15.21
CA ALA A 274 4.09 0.28 15.23
C ALA A 274 3.35 -0.90 15.90
N MET A 275 4.04 -2.01 16.21
CA MET A 275 3.46 -3.22 16.81
C MET A 275 2.38 -3.88 15.92
N LEU A 276 2.65 -3.96 14.61
CA LEU A 276 1.85 -4.78 13.69
C LEU A 276 1.98 -6.27 14.06
N ASP A 277 0.97 -7.09 13.72
CA ASP A 277 0.94 -8.51 14.14
C ASP A 277 2.05 -9.33 13.43
N GLU A 278 2.34 -9.02 12.17
CA GLU A 278 3.45 -9.61 11.39
C GLU A 278 4.17 -8.51 10.59
N VAL A 279 5.50 -8.58 10.51
CA VAL A 279 6.35 -7.71 9.67
C VAL A 279 7.39 -8.59 8.96
N SER A 280 7.53 -8.42 7.65
CA SER A 280 8.46 -9.20 6.83
C SER A 280 9.06 -8.37 5.69
N MET A 281 10.05 -8.94 5.01
CA MET A 281 10.67 -8.36 3.82
C MET A 281 10.95 -9.50 2.84
N ASP A 282 10.51 -9.38 1.58
CA ASP A 282 10.87 -10.31 0.51
C ASP A 282 11.93 -9.67 -0.39
N GLU A 283 12.81 -10.51 -0.95
CA GLU A 283 13.88 -10.12 -1.88
C GLU A 283 13.62 -10.74 -3.26
N TYR A 284 13.65 -9.91 -4.30
CA TYR A 284 13.53 -10.32 -5.70
C TYR A 284 14.82 -9.98 -6.44
N HIS A 285 15.16 -10.74 -7.48
CA HIS A 285 16.38 -10.56 -8.25
C HIS A 285 16.01 -10.16 -9.67
N VAL A 286 16.18 -8.90 -10.05
CA VAL A 286 15.53 -8.32 -11.23
C VAL A 286 16.54 -7.73 -12.21
N TYR A 287 16.15 -7.53 -13.47
CA TYR A 287 16.97 -6.79 -14.43
C TYR A 287 16.89 -5.29 -14.15
N ILE A 288 18.04 -4.66 -13.88
CA ILE A 288 18.20 -3.21 -13.68
C ILE A 288 19.49 -2.75 -14.38
N ASN A 289 19.56 -1.50 -14.82
CA ASN A 289 20.76 -0.93 -15.42
C ASN A 289 21.19 0.42 -14.81
N TYR A 290 22.47 0.57 -14.48
CA TYR A 290 23.02 1.74 -13.82
C TYR A 290 24.00 2.53 -14.71
N PRO A 291 24.05 3.86 -14.60
CA PRO A 291 24.88 4.72 -15.45
C PRO A 291 26.37 4.69 -15.07
N LYS A 292 27.24 4.35 -16.02
CA LYS A 292 28.70 4.48 -15.81
C LYS A 292 29.12 5.94 -15.71
N LYS A 293 30.06 6.20 -14.79
CA LYS A 293 30.68 7.53 -14.54
C LYS A 293 31.11 8.24 -15.82
N ASP A 294 31.94 7.58 -16.64
CA ASP A 294 32.38 8.09 -17.94
C ASP A 294 31.60 7.45 -19.12
N GLY A 295 30.46 6.81 -18.82
CA GLY A 295 29.64 6.08 -19.78
C GLY A 295 28.85 6.96 -20.73
N ARG A 296 28.55 8.20 -20.33
CA ARG A 296 27.56 9.06 -20.97
C ARG A 296 28.19 10.30 -21.60
N ALA A 297 27.69 10.71 -22.76
CA ALA A 297 28.08 11.95 -23.43
C ALA A 297 27.06 12.36 -24.50
N VAL A 298 26.71 13.65 -24.54
CA VAL A 298 26.07 14.29 -25.69
C VAL A 298 27.04 15.33 -26.24
N GLN A 299 27.46 15.19 -27.50
CA GLN A 299 28.52 16.02 -28.09
C GLN A 299 28.18 16.43 -29.53
N ILE A 300 28.43 17.69 -29.89
CA ILE A 300 28.41 18.13 -31.29
C ILE A 300 29.82 17.88 -31.87
N MET A 301 29.91 17.11 -32.95
CA MET A 301 31.17 16.72 -33.58
C MET A 301 31.61 17.74 -34.64
N ASP A 302 32.93 17.88 -34.84
CA ASP A 302 33.49 18.75 -35.87
C ASP A 302 33.23 18.16 -37.27
N SER A 303 32.68 18.97 -38.18
CA SER A 303 32.42 18.61 -39.57
C SER A 303 33.69 18.31 -40.37
N LYS A 304 34.85 18.78 -39.90
CA LYS A 304 36.19 18.49 -40.46
C LYS A 304 36.87 17.30 -39.79
N ASP A 305 36.55 16.99 -38.54
CA ASP A 305 37.07 15.83 -37.81
C ASP A 305 36.01 15.24 -36.85
N ILE A 306 35.31 14.21 -37.31
CA ILE A 306 34.24 13.51 -36.58
C ILE A 306 34.77 12.76 -35.33
N LYS A 307 36.08 12.81 -35.03
CA LYS A 307 36.66 12.35 -33.76
C LYS A 307 36.73 13.46 -32.70
N LYS A 308 36.69 14.73 -33.09
CA LYS A 308 36.78 15.88 -32.20
C LYS A 308 35.39 16.45 -31.91
N ALA A 309 35.10 16.69 -30.63
CA ALA A 309 33.91 17.44 -30.22
C ALA A 309 34.18 18.96 -30.30
N ILE A 310 33.23 19.72 -30.84
CA ILE A 310 33.18 21.19 -30.76
C ILE A 310 32.60 21.59 -29.40
N TRP A 311 31.52 20.90 -28.99
CA TRP A 311 30.80 21.13 -27.74
C TRP A 311 30.46 19.80 -27.08
N THR A 312 30.30 19.79 -25.76
CA THR A 312 29.89 18.65 -24.94
C THR A 312 28.94 19.15 -23.88
N ALA A 313 27.78 18.50 -23.76
CA ALA A 313 26.79 18.79 -22.73
C ALA A 313 27.37 18.58 -21.34
N LYS A 314 26.92 19.36 -20.35
CA LYS A 314 27.26 19.12 -18.94
C LYS A 314 26.59 17.84 -18.41
N LEU A 315 25.42 17.49 -18.95
CA LEU A 315 24.55 16.35 -18.58
C LEU A 315 24.01 16.40 -17.15
N GLU A 316 24.86 16.51 -16.15
CA GLU A 316 24.46 16.49 -14.76
C GLU A 316 23.86 17.84 -14.32
N GLU A 317 23.01 17.77 -13.30
CA GLU A 317 22.45 18.91 -12.56
C GLU A 317 23.55 19.57 -11.70
N GLU A 318 23.25 20.71 -11.08
CA GLU A 318 24.10 21.18 -9.97
C GLU A 318 23.89 20.32 -8.70
N GLU A 319 24.98 20.03 -7.99
CA GLU A 319 24.93 19.26 -6.74
C GLU A 319 24.22 20.09 -5.65
N VAL A 320 22.98 19.71 -5.35
CA VAL A 320 22.09 20.27 -4.31
C VAL A 320 21.91 19.30 -3.12
N GLY A 321 22.70 18.22 -3.07
CA GLY A 321 22.80 17.35 -1.90
C GLY A 321 23.48 18.03 -0.71
N GLY A 322 23.06 17.68 0.51
CA GLY A 322 23.81 18.02 1.72
C GLY A 322 25.05 17.12 1.89
N GLU A 323 25.90 17.40 2.88
CA GLU A 323 27.12 16.60 3.13
C GLU A 323 26.85 15.10 3.37
N THR A 324 25.66 14.77 3.90
CA THR A 324 25.19 13.39 4.16
C THR A 324 24.49 12.73 2.98
N ALA A 325 24.19 13.46 1.91
CA ALA A 325 23.35 12.99 0.80
C ALA A 325 24.05 12.01 -0.15
N GLY A 326 25.36 11.82 0.03
CA GLY A 326 26.20 11.11 -0.93
C GLY A 326 26.40 11.90 -2.22
N ARG A 327 26.64 11.19 -3.32
CA ARG A 327 26.63 11.77 -4.66
C ARG A 327 25.21 11.66 -5.23
N GLN A 328 24.70 12.72 -5.86
CA GLN A 328 23.47 12.63 -6.63
C GLN A 328 23.51 11.54 -7.71
N THR A 329 22.34 10.95 -7.97
CA THR A 329 22.11 10.08 -9.12
C THR A 329 22.50 10.78 -10.40
N TYR A 330 23.30 10.11 -11.22
CA TYR A 330 23.64 10.58 -12.57
C TYR A 330 22.38 10.79 -13.46
N ALA A 331 22.46 11.66 -14.46
CA ALA A 331 21.41 11.80 -15.49
C ALA A 331 21.43 10.61 -16.46
N PHE A 332 20.35 9.81 -16.49
CA PHE A 332 20.15 8.70 -17.42
C PHE A 332 18.67 8.28 -17.52
N HIS A 333 18.37 7.36 -18.45
CA HIS A 333 17.09 6.66 -18.47
C HIS A 333 17.27 5.20 -18.02
N GLY A 334 16.47 4.76 -17.06
CA GLY A 334 16.32 3.33 -16.74
C GLY A 334 15.88 2.54 -17.97
N HIS A 335 16.37 1.31 -18.11
CA HIS A 335 16.09 0.40 -19.22
C HIS A 335 16.39 0.93 -20.64
N SER A 336 17.16 2.03 -20.74
CA SER A 336 17.79 2.43 -22.00
C SER A 336 18.82 1.41 -22.46
N LYS A 337 19.01 1.28 -23.77
CA LYS A 337 20.00 0.38 -24.34
C LYS A 337 21.39 1.00 -24.31
N SER A 338 22.39 0.24 -23.83
CA SER A 338 23.80 0.64 -23.97
C SER A 338 24.23 0.83 -25.44
N GLY A 339 24.84 1.97 -25.76
CA GLY A 339 25.36 2.29 -27.09
C GLY A 339 26.18 3.60 -27.19
N ASP A 340 26.97 3.70 -28.26
CA ASP A 340 27.69 4.92 -28.67
C ASP A 340 27.40 5.16 -30.15
N VAL A 341 26.48 6.08 -30.44
CA VAL A 341 25.94 6.34 -31.78
C VAL A 341 26.24 7.76 -32.21
N LYS A 342 26.37 7.96 -33.53
CA LYS A 342 26.59 9.26 -34.16
C LYS A 342 25.65 9.42 -35.34
N GLY A 343 24.96 10.54 -35.43
CA GLY A 343 24.04 10.85 -36.53
C GLY A 343 23.73 12.34 -36.61
N PRO A 344 23.16 12.82 -37.73
CA PRO A 344 22.62 14.17 -37.81
C PRO A 344 21.52 14.36 -36.76
N LEU A 345 21.47 15.52 -36.14
CA LEU A 345 20.41 15.89 -35.20
C LEU A 345 19.11 16.25 -35.95
N ILE A 346 17.97 15.76 -35.48
CA ILE A 346 16.63 16.12 -36.00
C ILE A 346 15.70 16.35 -34.82
N TYR A 347 15.03 17.50 -34.79
CA TYR A 347 14.00 17.83 -33.81
C TYR A 347 12.64 17.26 -34.23
N ALA A 348 12.01 16.52 -33.32
CA ALA A 348 10.80 15.73 -33.56
C ALA A 348 9.65 16.06 -32.59
N ASN A 349 9.56 17.33 -32.14
CA ASN A 349 8.47 17.82 -31.29
C ASN A 349 8.34 17.03 -29.98
N TYR A 350 7.17 16.43 -29.70
CA TYR A 350 6.95 15.60 -28.51
C TYR A 350 7.23 14.12 -28.75
N GLY A 351 7.68 13.74 -29.96
CA GLY A 351 7.99 12.35 -30.28
C GLY A 351 6.78 11.43 -30.38
N SER A 352 5.59 11.95 -30.73
CA SER A 352 4.42 11.09 -30.99
C SER A 352 4.53 10.38 -32.35
N ARG A 353 3.74 9.32 -32.57
CA ARG A 353 3.69 8.60 -33.87
C ARG A 353 3.34 9.55 -35.02
N GLU A 354 2.49 10.53 -34.75
CA GLU A 354 2.01 11.56 -35.65
C GLU A 354 3.12 12.57 -35.97
N ASP A 355 3.96 12.92 -35.00
CA ASP A 355 5.10 13.81 -35.23
C ASP A 355 6.14 13.18 -36.17
N PHE A 356 6.49 11.91 -35.95
CA PHE A 356 7.37 11.16 -36.86
C PHE A 356 6.75 10.94 -38.24
N LYS A 357 5.42 10.81 -38.33
CA LYS A 357 4.69 10.77 -39.60
C LYS A 357 4.82 12.10 -40.36
N VAL A 358 4.70 13.25 -39.68
CA VAL A 358 4.90 14.58 -40.28
C VAL A 358 6.33 14.76 -40.81
N LEU A 359 7.36 14.30 -40.07
CA LEU A 359 8.75 14.32 -40.57
C LEU A 359 8.90 13.50 -41.86
N LYS A 360 8.28 12.32 -41.92
CA LYS A 360 8.29 11.45 -43.09
C LYS A 360 7.52 12.04 -44.28
N GLU A 361 6.38 12.69 -44.04
CA GLU A 361 5.59 13.39 -45.06
C GLU A 361 6.34 14.60 -45.63
N LYS A 362 7.15 15.31 -44.82
CA LYS A 362 8.09 16.36 -45.24
C LYS A 362 9.34 15.82 -45.96
N GLY A 363 9.52 14.50 -46.06
CA GLY A 363 10.68 13.88 -46.73
C GLY A 363 12.00 13.96 -45.95
N ILE A 364 11.95 14.25 -44.65
CA ILE A 364 13.13 14.34 -43.78
C ILE A 364 13.69 12.92 -43.53
N LYS A 365 15.00 12.76 -43.70
CA LYS A 365 15.68 11.45 -43.58
C LYS A 365 16.03 11.14 -42.12
N THR A 366 15.16 10.41 -41.44
CA THR A 366 15.33 9.96 -40.06
C THR A 366 16.33 8.81 -39.87
N LYS A 367 16.62 8.04 -40.93
CA LYS A 367 17.40 6.80 -40.81
C LYS A 367 18.84 7.06 -40.35
N GLY A 368 19.18 6.61 -39.15
CA GLY A 368 20.52 6.79 -38.55
C GLY A 368 20.76 8.17 -37.94
N ALA A 369 19.73 9.02 -37.84
CA ALA A 369 19.78 10.30 -37.16
C ALA A 369 19.69 10.15 -35.62
N ILE A 370 19.90 11.24 -34.88
CA ILE A 370 19.57 11.35 -33.46
C ILE A 370 18.31 12.20 -33.31
N ALA A 371 17.29 11.66 -32.65
CA ALA A 371 16.06 12.39 -32.37
C ALA A 371 16.27 13.31 -31.16
N LEU A 372 15.76 14.54 -31.24
CA LEU A 372 15.58 15.44 -30.11
C LEU A 372 14.07 15.67 -29.92
N VAL A 373 13.55 15.29 -28.75
CA VAL A 373 12.13 15.38 -28.42
C VAL A 373 11.92 16.00 -27.04
N ARG A 374 10.72 16.53 -26.80
CA ARG A 374 10.30 17.10 -25.51
C ARG A 374 9.59 16.07 -24.64
N TYR A 375 9.69 16.20 -23.32
CA TYR A 375 8.73 15.59 -22.39
C TYR A 375 7.31 16.17 -22.60
N GLY A 376 6.30 15.48 -22.05
CA GLY A 376 4.91 15.93 -22.13
C GLY A 376 4.28 15.93 -23.54
N GLY A 377 3.26 16.77 -23.70
CA GLY A 377 2.57 17.03 -24.97
C GLY A 377 1.66 15.89 -25.46
N THR A 378 1.75 15.59 -26.77
CA THR A 378 0.86 14.62 -27.46
C THR A 378 1.20 13.15 -27.20
N GLN A 379 2.30 12.87 -26.50
CA GLN A 379 2.69 11.54 -26.05
C GLN A 379 3.35 11.70 -24.69
N GLN A 380 2.66 11.37 -23.61
CA GLN A 380 3.17 11.61 -22.25
C GLN A 380 4.26 10.58 -21.86
N ASP A 381 4.14 9.34 -22.34
CA ASP A 381 5.06 8.25 -22.01
C ASP A 381 6.41 8.40 -22.72
N ARG A 382 7.47 8.52 -21.91
CA ARG A 382 8.87 8.67 -22.34
C ARG A 382 9.41 7.43 -23.07
N ALA A 383 8.99 6.23 -22.71
CA ALA A 383 9.34 4.99 -23.39
C ALA A 383 8.73 4.93 -24.80
N LEU A 384 7.45 5.29 -24.93
CA LEU A 384 6.76 5.33 -26.22
C LEU A 384 7.36 6.38 -27.18
N LYS A 385 7.89 7.51 -26.67
CA LYS A 385 8.69 8.46 -27.50
C LYS A 385 9.92 7.79 -28.10
N VAL A 386 10.70 7.06 -27.28
CA VAL A 386 11.90 6.35 -27.75
C VAL A 386 11.54 5.22 -28.71
N LYS A 387 10.47 4.45 -28.45
CA LYS A 387 10.01 3.38 -29.34
C LYS A 387 9.48 3.90 -30.67
N ALA A 388 8.78 5.04 -30.67
CA ALA A 388 8.35 5.70 -31.89
C ALA A 388 9.56 6.23 -32.71
N ALA A 389 10.61 6.74 -32.06
CA ALA A 389 11.87 7.11 -32.71
C ALA A 389 12.60 5.88 -33.31
N GLU A 390 12.68 4.77 -32.57
CA GLU A 390 13.21 3.48 -33.05
C GLU A 390 12.48 3.03 -34.33
N MET A 391 11.14 3.02 -34.30
CA MET A 391 10.31 2.64 -35.45
C MET A 391 10.42 3.62 -36.63
N ALA A 392 10.72 4.89 -36.36
CA ALA A 392 11.05 5.88 -37.39
C ALA A 392 12.48 5.74 -37.94
N GLY A 393 13.31 4.84 -37.40
CA GLY A 393 14.64 4.49 -37.90
C GLY A 393 15.79 5.33 -37.33
N PHE A 394 15.55 6.08 -36.26
CA PHE A 394 16.61 6.80 -35.55
C PHE A 394 17.63 5.85 -34.93
N ALA A 395 18.88 6.32 -34.76
CA ALA A 395 19.95 5.59 -34.09
C ALA A 395 19.96 5.82 -32.57
N GLY A 396 19.30 6.87 -32.08
CA GLY A 396 19.22 7.23 -30.67
C GLY A 396 18.26 8.39 -30.42
N CYS A 397 17.85 8.59 -29.17
CA CYS A 397 16.83 9.56 -28.78
C CYS A 397 17.25 10.39 -27.55
N ILE A 398 17.21 11.71 -27.65
CA ILE A 398 17.45 12.65 -26.55
C ILE A 398 16.10 13.28 -26.18
N ILE A 399 15.75 13.24 -24.89
CA ILE A 399 14.52 13.84 -24.36
C ILE A 399 14.90 15.01 -23.46
N TYR A 400 14.20 16.15 -23.56
CA TYR A 400 14.43 17.31 -22.69
C TYR A 400 13.13 17.94 -22.20
N SER A 401 13.20 18.67 -21.08
CA SER A 401 12.06 19.42 -20.52
C SER A 401 12.05 20.84 -21.10
N ASP A 402 10.96 21.24 -21.75
CA ASP A 402 10.81 22.56 -22.37
C ASP A 402 10.31 23.59 -21.32
N PRO A 403 10.94 24.77 -21.19
CA PRO A 403 10.51 25.78 -20.25
C PRO A 403 9.07 26.26 -20.42
N GLY A 404 8.49 26.14 -21.62
CA GLY A 404 7.10 26.45 -21.91
C GLY A 404 6.10 25.47 -21.31
N ASP A 405 6.52 24.24 -21.04
CA ASP A 405 5.69 23.14 -20.55
C ASP A 405 5.78 22.99 -19.03
N ASP A 406 6.96 23.15 -18.45
CA ASP A 406 7.19 22.88 -17.02
C ASP A 406 8.29 23.75 -16.34
N GLY A 407 8.87 24.73 -17.03
CA GLY A 407 10.00 25.51 -16.50
C GLY A 407 9.68 26.98 -16.21
N PHE A 408 10.74 27.81 -16.22
CA PHE A 408 10.72 29.23 -15.86
C PHE A 408 9.77 30.13 -16.68
N LYS A 409 9.12 29.65 -17.74
CA LYS A 409 8.04 30.41 -18.43
C LYS A 409 6.67 30.25 -17.72
N LYS A 410 6.52 29.27 -16.82
CA LYS A 410 5.33 29.04 -15.99
C LYS A 410 5.36 29.84 -14.68
N GLY A 411 6.54 30.01 -14.07
CA GLY A 411 6.70 30.76 -12.82
C GLY A 411 8.08 30.60 -12.19
N THR A 412 8.16 30.86 -10.87
CA THR A 412 9.39 30.70 -10.08
C THR A 412 9.84 29.25 -10.03
N VAL A 413 11.13 29.01 -10.30
CA VAL A 413 11.72 27.67 -10.32
C VAL A 413 12.27 27.23 -8.95
N ALA A 414 12.45 25.92 -8.79
CA ALA A 414 13.06 25.34 -7.61
C ALA A 414 14.46 25.93 -7.30
N PRO A 415 14.85 26.05 -6.01
CA PRO A 415 14.10 25.66 -4.82
C PRO A 415 13.05 26.68 -4.36
N ASN A 416 12.96 27.86 -4.99
CA ASN A 416 12.10 28.97 -4.53
C ASN A 416 10.66 28.93 -5.09
N GLY A 417 10.32 27.84 -5.78
CA GLY A 417 9.02 27.66 -6.43
C GLY A 417 8.95 26.29 -7.10
N PRO A 418 7.77 25.92 -7.65
CA PRO A 418 7.49 24.55 -8.07
C PRO A 418 8.11 24.14 -9.42
N TRP A 419 8.50 25.10 -10.26
CA TRP A 419 8.80 24.83 -11.67
C TRP A 419 10.25 24.37 -11.91
N MET A 420 10.49 23.68 -13.03
CA MET A 420 11.80 23.15 -13.42
C MET A 420 12.88 24.23 -13.63
N PRO A 421 14.02 24.16 -12.92
CA PRO A 421 15.23 24.93 -13.22
C PRO A 421 15.81 24.66 -14.62
N GLU A 422 16.63 25.58 -15.14
CA GLU A 422 17.24 25.41 -16.48
C GLU A 422 18.22 24.24 -16.59
N ASP A 423 18.85 23.85 -15.47
CA ASP A 423 19.82 22.76 -15.39
C ASP A 423 19.24 21.42 -14.93
N ALA A 424 17.98 21.41 -14.49
CA ALA A 424 17.31 20.23 -13.97
C ALA A 424 17.07 19.17 -15.05
N VAL A 425 17.14 17.89 -14.67
CA VAL A 425 17.04 16.76 -15.58
C VAL A 425 16.02 15.76 -15.05
N GLN A 426 14.86 15.72 -15.71
CA GLN A 426 13.85 14.70 -15.46
C GLN A 426 14.41 13.32 -15.82
N ARG A 427 14.62 12.45 -14.83
CA ARG A 427 14.96 11.03 -15.02
C ARG A 427 13.70 10.22 -15.31
N GLY A 428 13.83 8.90 -15.40
CA GLY A 428 12.71 8.03 -15.72
C GLY A 428 13.13 6.81 -16.51
N SER A 429 12.42 5.72 -16.33
CA SER A 429 12.61 4.53 -17.16
C SER A 429 12.00 4.68 -18.55
N VAL A 430 12.62 4.04 -19.53
CA VAL A 430 12.09 3.84 -20.88
C VAL A 430 11.62 2.40 -21.11
N SER A 431 11.22 1.70 -20.05
CA SER A 431 10.41 0.48 -20.10
C SER A 431 9.07 0.73 -20.80
N LEU A 432 8.67 -0.17 -21.69
CA LEU A 432 7.38 -0.14 -22.35
C LEU A 432 6.31 -0.73 -21.42
N MET A 433 5.98 -0.03 -20.33
CA MET A 433 5.01 -0.48 -19.30
C MET A 433 3.66 -0.89 -19.90
N SER A 434 3.20 -0.17 -20.94
CA SER A 434 1.97 -0.49 -21.64
C SER A 434 2.02 -1.82 -22.41
N TRP A 435 3.21 -2.41 -22.59
CA TRP A 435 3.44 -3.67 -23.29
C TRP A 435 3.74 -4.81 -22.30
N VAL A 436 4.59 -4.54 -21.29
CA VAL A 436 4.98 -5.45 -20.19
C VAL A 436 5.28 -4.62 -18.94
N VAL A 437 4.69 -4.98 -17.80
CA VAL A 437 5.05 -4.48 -16.45
C VAL A 437 5.85 -5.55 -15.67
N GLY A 438 6.48 -5.18 -14.56
CA GLY A 438 7.35 -6.09 -13.81
C GLY A 438 8.76 -6.19 -14.37
N ASP A 439 9.54 -7.19 -13.92
CA ASP A 439 10.84 -7.47 -14.51
C ASP A 439 10.68 -7.85 -15.99
N VAL A 440 11.25 -7.00 -16.85
CA VAL A 440 11.23 -7.13 -18.31
C VAL A 440 11.85 -8.43 -18.82
N LEU A 441 12.58 -9.19 -17.98
CA LEU A 441 13.15 -10.49 -18.31
C LEU A 441 12.34 -11.70 -17.80
N THR A 442 11.37 -11.52 -16.90
CA THR A 442 10.53 -12.61 -16.35
C THR A 442 9.01 -12.37 -16.48
N PRO A 443 8.49 -11.85 -17.60
CA PRO A 443 7.08 -11.44 -17.70
C PRO A 443 6.10 -12.61 -17.47
N GLY A 444 5.35 -12.56 -16.36
CA GLY A 444 4.34 -13.54 -15.98
C GLY A 444 4.79 -14.58 -14.94
N TRP A 445 5.96 -14.44 -14.32
CA TRP A 445 6.36 -15.21 -13.13
C TRP A 445 7.41 -14.49 -12.27
N GLU A 446 7.28 -14.69 -10.95
CA GLU A 446 8.17 -14.15 -9.92
C GLU A 446 9.68 -14.31 -10.22
N SER A 447 10.40 -13.19 -10.15
CA SER A 447 11.80 -13.03 -10.52
C SER A 447 12.76 -13.46 -9.40
N LYS A 448 12.96 -14.78 -9.27
CA LYS A 448 13.96 -15.39 -8.37
C LYS A 448 15.31 -15.55 -9.04
N GLU A 449 16.35 -15.77 -8.23
CA GLU A 449 17.69 -16.08 -8.71
C GLU A 449 17.71 -17.28 -9.68
N SER A 450 16.86 -18.28 -9.45
CA SER A 450 16.72 -19.47 -10.30
C SER A 450 15.61 -19.39 -11.36
N SER A 451 14.86 -18.28 -11.45
CA SER A 451 13.77 -18.15 -12.43
C SER A 451 14.32 -18.11 -13.86
N PRO A 452 13.61 -18.70 -14.85
CA PRO A 452 14.00 -18.59 -16.24
C PRO A 452 13.86 -17.13 -16.69
N ARG A 453 14.87 -16.62 -17.40
CA ARG A 453 14.92 -15.25 -17.93
C ARG A 453 14.99 -15.28 -19.44
N MET A 454 14.27 -14.38 -20.11
CA MET A 454 14.56 -14.07 -21.50
C MET A 454 15.79 -13.17 -21.61
N LYS A 455 16.31 -12.99 -22.82
CA LYS A 455 17.43 -12.06 -23.05
C LYS A 455 16.91 -10.64 -23.20
N PRO A 456 17.70 -9.60 -22.82
CA PRO A 456 17.33 -8.21 -23.04
C PRO A 456 16.98 -7.89 -24.51
N GLU A 457 17.66 -8.49 -25.49
CA GLU A 457 17.36 -8.23 -26.91
C GLU A 457 16.05 -8.86 -27.40
N ASP A 458 15.56 -9.89 -26.71
CA ASP A 458 14.30 -10.58 -27.03
C ASP A 458 13.10 -9.96 -26.29
N SER A 459 13.33 -9.09 -25.28
CA SER A 459 12.27 -8.54 -24.44
C SER A 459 11.40 -7.51 -25.17
N PRO A 460 10.07 -7.69 -25.22
CA PRO A 460 9.15 -6.69 -25.77
C PRO A 460 8.98 -5.47 -24.85
N GLY A 461 9.39 -5.55 -23.58
CA GLY A 461 9.37 -4.44 -22.63
C GLY A 461 10.49 -3.40 -22.85
N LEU A 462 11.49 -3.71 -23.69
CA LEU A 462 12.68 -2.88 -23.87
C LEU A 462 12.72 -2.13 -25.22
N VAL A 463 13.36 -0.96 -25.19
CA VAL A 463 13.70 -0.17 -26.39
C VAL A 463 15.05 -0.61 -26.95
N HIS A 464 15.23 -0.52 -28.27
CA HIS A 464 16.42 -1.04 -28.96
C HIS A 464 17.38 0.03 -29.49
N ILE A 465 17.24 1.27 -29.03
CA ILE A 465 18.16 2.39 -29.29
C ILE A 465 18.58 3.08 -27.98
N PRO A 466 19.82 3.61 -27.89
CA PRO A 466 20.25 4.39 -26.74
C PRO A 466 19.45 5.69 -26.61
N SER A 467 19.20 6.09 -25.37
CA SER A 467 18.54 7.34 -25.03
C SER A 467 19.16 7.99 -23.79
N LEU A 468 19.02 9.32 -23.67
CA LEU A 468 19.35 10.08 -22.45
C LEU A 468 18.35 11.22 -22.23
N PRO A 469 18.05 11.57 -20.97
CA PRO A 469 17.42 12.82 -20.63
C PRO A 469 18.45 13.96 -20.70
N LEU A 470 17.97 15.20 -20.88
CA LEU A 470 18.82 16.38 -21.01
C LEU A 470 18.15 17.63 -20.42
N ALA A 471 18.94 18.43 -19.70
CA ALA A 471 18.51 19.73 -19.18
C ALA A 471 18.20 20.73 -20.31
N TRP A 472 17.31 21.68 -20.06
CA TRP A 472 17.04 22.78 -21.00
C TRP A 472 18.32 23.54 -21.40
N ARG A 473 19.19 23.82 -20.43
CA ARG A 473 20.52 24.43 -20.58
C ARG A 473 21.32 23.82 -21.74
N ASP A 474 21.35 22.50 -21.81
CA ASP A 474 22.12 21.75 -22.80
C ASP A 474 21.31 21.51 -24.09
N ALA A 475 19.99 21.31 -23.99
CA ALA A 475 19.09 21.16 -25.14
C ALA A 475 19.01 22.44 -26.01
N LYS A 476 19.05 23.62 -25.38
CA LYS A 476 19.11 24.92 -26.06
C LYS A 476 20.26 24.98 -27.06
N VAL A 477 21.46 24.55 -26.68
CA VAL A 477 22.64 24.58 -27.55
C VAL A 477 22.45 23.66 -28.76
N LEU A 478 21.80 22.50 -28.58
CA LEU A 478 21.46 21.60 -29.69
C LEU A 478 20.45 22.25 -30.67
N LEU A 479 19.44 22.95 -30.14
CA LEU A 479 18.41 23.63 -30.95
C LEU A 479 18.99 24.83 -31.73
N GLU A 480 19.85 25.65 -31.11
CA GLU A 480 20.56 26.75 -31.78
C GLU A 480 21.40 26.25 -32.96
N HIS A 481 22.01 25.06 -32.83
CA HIS A 481 22.79 24.44 -33.91
C HIS A 481 21.94 23.79 -35.03
N LEU A 482 20.60 23.77 -34.90
CA LEU A 482 19.69 23.41 -36.00
C LEU A 482 19.30 24.62 -36.87
N GLU A 483 19.69 25.85 -36.50
CA GLU A 483 19.32 27.05 -37.26
C GLU A 483 19.74 26.95 -38.73
N GLY A 484 18.76 27.11 -39.65
CA GLY A 484 18.96 27.02 -41.10
C GLY A 484 19.03 25.59 -41.67
N HIS A 485 18.83 24.55 -40.86
CA HIS A 485 18.84 23.16 -41.30
C HIS A 485 17.43 22.54 -41.40
N GLY A 486 17.11 21.89 -42.52
CA GLY A 486 15.78 21.34 -42.78
C GLY A 486 14.72 22.42 -43.05
N GLU A 487 13.56 22.33 -42.38
CA GLU A 487 12.46 23.27 -42.52
C GLU A 487 12.17 24.00 -41.20
N LYS A 488 11.65 25.24 -41.27
CA LYS A 488 11.08 25.90 -40.09
C LYS A 488 9.88 25.10 -39.57
N VAL A 489 9.82 24.88 -38.26
CA VAL A 489 8.74 24.09 -37.67
C VAL A 489 7.42 24.88 -37.64
N PRO A 490 6.26 24.21 -37.71
CA PRO A 490 4.97 24.84 -37.47
C PRO A 490 4.90 25.46 -36.06
N GLU A 491 4.09 26.51 -35.87
CA GLU A 491 3.90 27.18 -34.56
C GLU A 491 3.60 26.20 -33.42
N LYS A 492 2.75 25.20 -33.65
CA LYS A 492 2.43 24.11 -32.70
C LYS A 492 3.60 23.21 -32.27
N TRP A 493 4.76 23.33 -32.90
CA TRP A 493 5.99 22.57 -32.61
C TRP A 493 7.07 23.45 -31.96
N GLN A 494 6.84 24.75 -31.81
CA GLN A 494 7.76 25.66 -31.14
C GLN A 494 7.66 25.46 -29.61
N GLY A 495 8.73 25.82 -28.91
CA GLY A 495 8.82 25.79 -27.45
C GLY A 495 8.53 27.13 -26.78
N GLY A 496 8.62 27.15 -25.46
CA GLY A 496 8.34 28.34 -24.66
C GLY A 496 9.34 29.49 -24.84
N VAL A 497 10.47 29.25 -25.53
CA VAL A 497 11.57 30.21 -25.69
C VAL A 497 11.58 30.76 -27.13
N SER A 498 11.28 32.06 -27.21
CA SER A 498 11.17 32.87 -28.43
C SER A 498 12.51 33.27 -29.06
N GLU A 499 13.58 33.16 -28.28
CA GLU A 499 14.93 33.61 -28.60
C GLU A 499 15.68 32.65 -29.54
N ILE A 500 15.08 31.50 -29.87
CA ILE A 500 15.63 30.43 -30.71
C ILE A 500 14.78 30.33 -31.98
N GLU A 501 15.40 30.24 -33.16
CA GLU A 501 14.69 29.83 -34.36
C GLU A 501 14.46 28.31 -34.36
N TRP A 502 13.21 27.89 -34.48
CA TRP A 502 12.84 26.48 -34.43
C TRP A 502 12.86 25.82 -35.81
N TRP A 503 13.80 24.89 -36.01
CA TRP A 503 14.03 24.16 -37.25
C TRP A 503 13.96 22.64 -37.04
N THR A 504 13.56 21.88 -38.06
CA THR A 504 13.45 20.41 -37.95
C THR A 504 14.80 19.70 -37.95
N GLY A 505 15.83 20.27 -38.59
CA GLY A 505 16.99 19.50 -39.03
C GLY A 505 16.70 18.62 -40.26
N ASP A 506 17.78 18.06 -40.80
CA ASP A 506 17.89 17.28 -42.04
C ASP A 506 19.19 16.44 -42.08
N ASP A 507 19.51 15.81 -43.22
CA ASP A 507 20.72 15.00 -43.39
C ASP A 507 22.04 15.81 -43.47
N LYS A 508 21.98 17.14 -43.41
CA LYS A 508 23.13 18.06 -43.35
C LYS A 508 23.30 18.70 -41.98
N SER A 509 22.40 18.38 -41.04
CA SER A 509 22.44 18.91 -39.68
C SER A 509 23.70 18.45 -38.93
N PRO A 510 24.15 19.18 -37.90
CA PRO A 510 25.33 18.82 -37.15
C PRO A 510 25.30 17.38 -36.64
N ILE A 511 26.42 16.69 -36.77
CA ILE A 511 26.55 15.32 -36.29
C ILE A 511 26.68 15.35 -34.77
N VAL A 512 25.65 14.83 -34.10
CA VAL A 512 25.64 14.63 -32.65
C VAL A 512 26.07 13.21 -32.33
N ARG A 513 26.96 13.07 -31.34
CA ARG A 513 27.25 11.82 -30.66
C ARG A 513 26.34 11.70 -29.46
N LEU A 514 25.58 10.61 -29.38
CA LEU A 514 24.89 10.16 -28.18
C LEU A 514 25.58 8.89 -27.70
N LYS A 515 26.24 8.99 -26.55
CA LYS A 515 26.86 7.87 -25.84
C LYS A 515 26.09 7.65 -24.54
N ASN A 516 25.62 6.43 -24.32
CA ASN A 516 25.09 5.96 -23.05
C ASN A 516 25.59 4.53 -22.86
N ILE A 517 26.59 4.31 -22.00
CA ILE A 517 27.11 2.97 -21.66
C ILE A 517 26.81 2.74 -20.18
N GLN A 518 26.17 1.62 -19.87
CA GLN A 518 25.66 1.32 -18.54
C GLN A 518 26.31 0.05 -17.99
N ASP A 519 26.17 -0.19 -16.68
CA ASP A 519 26.21 -1.52 -16.09
C ASP A 519 24.80 -2.10 -16.20
N GLU A 520 24.69 -3.34 -16.67
CA GLU A 520 23.41 -4.03 -16.92
C GLU A 520 23.45 -5.31 -16.05
N GLU A 521 22.69 -5.31 -14.97
CA GLU A 521 22.69 -6.39 -13.97
C GLU A 521 21.44 -7.25 -14.14
N GLU A 522 21.61 -8.52 -14.52
CA GLU A 522 20.49 -9.44 -14.80
C GLU A 522 19.71 -9.91 -13.56
N LYS A 523 20.27 -9.66 -12.36
CA LYS A 523 19.82 -10.20 -11.07
C LYS A 523 20.14 -9.25 -9.91
N GLN A 524 19.85 -7.96 -10.08
CA GLN A 524 19.98 -6.99 -9.01
C GLN A 524 18.96 -7.29 -7.90
N PRO A 525 19.35 -7.40 -6.62
CA PRO A 525 18.40 -7.57 -5.54
C PRO A 525 17.57 -6.29 -5.33
N ILE A 526 16.28 -6.46 -5.07
CA ILE A 526 15.32 -5.41 -4.65
C ILE A 526 14.48 -5.96 -3.48
N TRP A 527 13.98 -5.08 -2.61
CA TRP A 527 13.38 -5.44 -1.33
C TRP A 527 12.01 -4.78 -1.10
N ASN A 528 10.97 -5.60 -1.06
CA ASN A 528 9.64 -5.18 -0.65
C ASN A 528 9.46 -5.42 0.85
N VAL A 529 8.83 -4.47 1.57
CA VAL A 529 8.59 -4.57 3.02
C VAL A 529 7.08 -4.65 3.31
N TYR A 530 6.69 -5.60 4.16
CA TYR A 530 5.28 -5.86 4.47
C TYR A 530 5.00 -5.71 5.97
N GLY A 531 3.84 -5.14 6.29
CA GLY A 531 3.30 -5.06 7.64
C GLY A 531 1.83 -5.46 7.68
N ARG A 532 1.43 -6.34 8.60
CA ARG A 532 0.10 -6.95 8.64
C ARG A 532 -0.60 -6.74 9.98
N ILE A 533 -1.88 -6.39 9.93
CA ILE A 533 -2.82 -6.45 11.06
C ILE A 533 -3.87 -7.50 10.74
N ASN A 534 -3.96 -8.55 11.56
CA ASN A 534 -4.86 -9.67 11.33
C ASN A 534 -6.32 -9.31 11.68
N GLY A 535 -7.24 -9.55 10.74
CA GLY A 535 -8.68 -9.34 10.96
C GLY A 535 -9.33 -10.41 11.84
N MET A 536 -10.47 -10.09 12.46
CA MET A 536 -11.17 -11.00 13.39
C MET A 536 -12.24 -11.92 12.75
N GLU A 537 -12.94 -11.47 11.68
CA GLU A 537 -14.01 -12.26 11.03
C GLU A 537 -13.52 -12.94 9.75
N GLN A 538 -12.74 -12.23 8.94
CA GLN A 538 -12.24 -12.71 7.65
C GLN A 538 -10.71 -12.60 7.58
N THR A 539 -9.99 -13.36 8.43
CA THR A 539 -8.51 -13.34 8.55
C THR A 539 -7.77 -13.50 7.21
N SER A 540 -8.30 -14.30 6.28
CA SER A 540 -7.69 -14.48 4.96
C SER A 540 -7.89 -13.29 4.04
N LYS A 541 -8.96 -12.50 4.23
CA LYS A 541 -9.34 -11.39 3.35
C LYS A 541 -8.59 -10.13 3.73
N SER A 542 -7.91 -9.51 2.78
CA SER A 542 -7.11 -8.31 3.02
C SER A 542 -7.57 -7.07 2.27
N ILE A 543 -7.25 -5.93 2.86
CA ILE A 543 -7.23 -4.60 2.26
C ILE A 543 -5.77 -4.19 2.24
N ILE A 544 -5.25 -3.95 1.05
CA ILE A 544 -3.84 -3.68 0.80
C ILE A 544 -3.66 -2.18 0.61
N ILE A 545 -2.69 -1.59 1.31
CA ILE A 545 -2.27 -0.21 1.17
C ILE A 545 -0.81 -0.25 0.70
N GLY A 546 -0.55 0.27 -0.50
CA GLY A 546 0.76 0.22 -1.14
C GLY A 546 1.34 1.60 -1.44
N ASN A 547 2.67 1.70 -1.38
CA ASN A 547 3.46 2.88 -1.73
C ASN A 547 4.86 2.40 -2.13
N HIS A 548 5.41 2.85 -3.26
CA HIS A 548 6.82 2.62 -3.57
C HIS A 548 7.75 3.50 -2.72
N ARG A 549 9.02 3.12 -2.69
CA ARG A 549 10.03 3.68 -1.80
C ARG A 549 11.30 4.08 -2.54
N ASP A 550 11.59 3.44 -3.67
CA ASP A 550 12.65 3.84 -4.57
C ASP A 550 12.31 5.18 -5.24
N SER A 551 13.34 5.98 -5.51
CA SER A 551 13.22 7.21 -6.30
C SER A 551 14.45 7.42 -7.19
N TRP A 552 14.31 8.16 -8.30
CA TRP A 552 15.46 8.51 -9.12
C TRP A 552 16.53 9.33 -8.40
N ALA A 553 16.17 10.08 -7.35
CA ALA A 553 17.09 10.98 -6.66
C ALA A 553 16.77 11.01 -5.15
N PHE A 554 16.10 12.07 -4.67
CA PHE A 554 15.75 12.25 -3.25
C PHE A 554 14.26 12.00 -2.96
N GLY A 555 13.39 12.13 -3.95
CA GLY A 555 12.00 11.69 -3.89
C GLY A 555 11.15 12.21 -2.74
N ALA A 556 11.30 13.48 -2.37
CA ALA A 556 10.57 14.06 -1.23
C ALA A 556 9.05 14.15 -1.49
N THR A 557 8.67 14.53 -2.72
CA THR A 557 7.29 14.53 -3.18
C THR A 557 6.94 13.11 -3.64
N ASP A 558 7.80 12.55 -4.49
CA ASP A 558 7.63 11.27 -5.17
C ASP A 558 8.77 10.29 -4.81
N PRO A 559 8.56 9.27 -3.93
CA PRO A 559 7.28 8.82 -3.37
C PRO A 559 7.00 9.28 -1.93
N HIS A 560 7.89 10.02 -1.28
CA HIS A 560 7.87 10.07 0.19
C HIS A 560 6.70 10.85 0.81
N SER A 561 5.97 11.66 0.04
CA SER A 561 4.67 12.18 0.48
C SER A 561 3.68 11.05 0.82
N GLY A 562 3.67 9.98 0.01
CA GLY A 562 2.90 8.76 0.25
C GLY A 562 3.49 7.87 1.33
N THR A 563 4.82 7.68 1.36
CA THR A 563 5.51 6.88 2.39
C THR A 563 5.22 7.42 3.80
N ALA A 564 5.20 8.74 3.96
CA ALA A 564 4.86 9.41 5.21
C ALA A 564 3.43 9.12 5.69
N VAL A 565 2.45 9.17 4.77
CA VAL A 565 1.04 8.84 5.09
C VAL A 565 0.90 7.35 5.44
N MET A 566 1.54 6.44 4.68
CA MET A 566 1.48 5.00 4.95
C MET A 566 2.03 4.65 6.34
N ILE A 567 3.19 5.19 6.71
CA ILE A 567 3.82 4.94 8.02
C ILE A 567 2.99 5.51 9.17
N GLU A 568 2.39 6.69 8.99
CA GLU A 568 1.47 7.27 9.97
C GLU A 568 0.19 6.42 10.12
N MET A 569 -0.35 5.85 9.04
CA MET A 569 -1.47 4.91 9.11
C MET A 569 -1.11 3.62 9.85
N ALA A 570 0.02 2.99 9.50
CA ALA A 570 0.51 1.78 10.17
C ALA A 570 0.64 2.02 11.69
N ARG A 571 1.16 3.19 12.09
CA ARG A 571 1.24 3.60 13.49
C ARG A 571 -0.12 3.80 14.16
N ILE A 572 -1.07 4.49 13.52
CA ILE A 572 -2.39 4.79 14.10
C ILE A 572 -3.20 3.50 14.29
N PHE A 573 -3.21 2.62 13.28
CA PHE A 573 -3.90 1.33 13.40
C PHE A 573 -3.18 0.37 14.36
N GLY A 574 -1.84 0.42 14.45
CA GLY A 574 -1.06 -0.28 15.48
C GLY A 574 -1.36 0.18 16.91
N ASP A 575 -1.58 1.48 17.14
CA ASP A 575 -2.02 2.02 18.44
C ASP A 575 -3.45 1.58 18.79
N LEU A 576 -4.39 1.58 17.84
CA LEU A 576 -5.73 1.01 18.02
C LEU A 576 -5.69 -0.49 18.37
N VAL A 577 -4.83 -1.24 17.67
CA VAL A 577 -4.54 -2.67 17.90
C VAL A 577 -4.03 -2.93 19.32
N GLN A 578 -3.15 -2.08 19.84
CA GLN A 578 -2.64 -2.18 21.22
C GLN A 578 -3.68 -1.78 22.27
N ARG A 579 -4.62 -0.89 21.93
CA ARG A 579 -5.74 -0.50 22.82
C ARG A 579 -6.82 -1.58 22.95
N GLY A 580 -6.83 -2.56 22.05
CA GLY A 580 -7.75 -3.71 22.08
C GLY A 580 -8.76 -3.77 20.93
N TRP A 581 -8.64 -2.89 19.92
CA TRP A 581 -9.41 -2.99 18.68
C TRP A 581 -8.81 -4.05 17.75
N ARG A 582 -9.65 -4.66 16.92
CA ARG A 582 -9.24 -5.46 15.75
C ARG A 582 -10.22 -5.21 14.60
N PRO A 583 -9.75 -5.05 13.36
CA PRO A 583 -10.63 -4.90 12.20
C PRO A 583 -11.33 -6.22 11.88
N LEU A 584 -12.47 -6.18 11.18
CA LEU A 584 -13.15 -7.41 10.72
C LEU A 584 -12.34 -8.15 9.64
N ARG A 585 -11.57 -7.41 8.85
CA ARG A 585 -10.74 -7.86 7.72
C ARG A 585 -9.29 -7.49 7.95
N THR A 586 -8.36 -8.25 7.38
CA THR A 586 -6.92 -7.99 7.52
C THR A 586 -6.55 -6.68 6.81
N ILE A 587 -5.66 -5.89 7.43
CA ILE A 587 -5.06 -4.70 6.82
C ILE A 587 -3.59 -5.02 6.54
N GLU A 588 -3.13 -4.78 5.32
CA GLU A 588 -1.77 -5.05 4.88
C GLU A 588 -1.15 -3.75 4.34
N PHE A 589 -0.03 -3.32 4.91
CA PHE A 589 0.78 -2.19 4.44
C PHE A 589 1.97 -2.74 3.67
N MET A 590 2.24 -2.22 2.47
CA MET A 590 3.26 -2.74 1.56
C MET A 590 4.10 -1.59 1.01
N SER A 591 5.41 -1.64 1.27
CA SER A 591 6.39 -0.74 0.68
C SER A 591 7.06 -1.44 -0.51
N TRP A 592 6.84 -0.91 -1.70
CA TRP A 592 7.36 -1.42 -2.95
C TRP A 592 8.74 -0.85 -3.27
N ASP A 593 9.45 -1.54 -4.16
CA ASP A 593 10.77 -1.19 -4.68
C ASP A 593 10.79 -1.42 -6.20
N ALA A 594 11.69 -0.75 -6.90
CA ALA A 594 11.81 -0.72 -8.36
C ALA A 594 10.49 -0.36 -9.09
N GLU A 595 9.66 0.50 -8.49
CA GLU A 595 8.52 1.10 -9.21
C GLU A 595 9.03 1.90 -10.41
N GLU A 596 10.03 2.75 -10.16
CA GLU A 596 10.54 3.75 -11.08
C GLU A 596 11.08 3.15 -12.39
N TYR A 597 11.49 1.88 -12.31
CA TYR A 597 11.97 1.09 -13.44
C TYR A 597 10.83 0.51 -14.29
N ASN A 598 9.84 -0.16 -13.70
CA ASN A 598 8.71 -0.78 -14.43
C ASN A 598 7.60 -1.36 -13.52
N LEU A 599 7.29 -0.75 -12.37
CA LEU A 599 6.37 -1.31 -11.36
C LEU A 599 6.86 -2.67 -10.84
N ILE A 600 8.18 -2.84 -10.66
CA ILE A 600 8.76 -4.17 -10.56
C ILE A 600 8.35 -4.86 -9.26
N GLY A 601 8.66 -4.30 -8.09
CA GLY A 601 8.39 -4.94 -6.79
C GLY A 601 6.93 -5.30 -6.57
N SER A 602 5.99 -4.42 -6.93
CA SER A 602 4.55 -4.70 -6.85
C SER A 602 4.10 -5.79 -7.84
N THR A 603 4.61 -5.78 -9.08
CA THR A 603 4.30 -6.81 -10.07
C THR A 603 4.84 -8.18 -9.66
N GLU A 604 6.09 -8.28 -9.19
CA GLU A 604 6.68 -9.55 -8.74
C GLU A 604 5.90 -10.15 -7.56
N TYR A 605 5.45 -9.30 -6.62
CA TYR A 605 4.55 -9.72 -5.54
C TYR A 605 3.21 -10.23 -6.07
N VAL A 606 2.60 -9.53 -7.03
CA VAL A 606 1.34 -9.96 -7.65
C VAL A 606 1.50 -11.28 -8.38
N GLU A 607 2.56 -11.45 -9.17
CA GLU A 607 2.82 -12.67 -9.95
C GLU A 607 3.06 -13.90 -9.06
N ARG A 608 3.72 -13.72 -7.90
CA ARG A 608 3.83 -14.74 -6.84
C ARG A 608 2.48 -15.11 -6.23
N ASN A 609 1.59 -14.14 -6.03
CA ASN A 609 0.40 -14.28 -5.19
C ASN A 609 -0.94 -14.29 -5.96
N LEU A 610 -0.94 -14.40 -7.30
CA LEU A 610 -2.12 -14.25 -8.17
C LEU A 610 -3.39 -14.94 -7.66
N ASP A 611 -3.31 -16.22 -7.32
CA ASP A 611 -4.48 -16.99 -6.92
C ASP A 611 -4.96 -16.58 -5.52
N ASN A 612 -4.04 -16.26 -4.60
CA ASN A 612 -4.39 -15.71 -3.29
C ASN A 612 -5.05 -14.34 -3.41
N LEU A 613 -4.53 -13.44 -4.26
CA LEU A 613 -5.10 -12.10 -4.47
C LEU A 613 -6.50 -12.18 -5.08
N ARG A 614 -6.71 -13.04 -6.08
CA ARG A 614 -8.03 -13.29 -6.69
C ARG A 614 -9.04 -13.83 -5.68
N ASP A 615 -8.61 -14.76 -4.83
CA ASP A 615 -9.48 -15.37 -3.84
C ASP A 615 -9.71 -14.45 -2.62
N ASN A 616 -8.77 -13.58 -2.25
CA ASN A 616 -8.77 -12.91 -0.94
C ASN A 616 -8.64 -11.39 -0.89
N ALA A 617 -8.10 -10.71 -1.89
CA ALA A 617 -7.94 -9.25 -1.84
C ALA A 617 -9.29 -8.56 -2.10
N PHE A 618 -9.75 -7.70 -1.17
CA PHE A 618 -10.94 -6.88 -1.35
C PHE A 618 -10.64 -5.55 -2.05
N ALA A 619 -9.50 -4.95 -1.75
CA ALA A 619 -9.08 -3.66 -2.27
C ALA A 619 -7.56 -3.55 -2.27
N TYR A 620 -7.03 -2.85 -3.28
CA TYR A 620 -5.70 -2.24 -3.25
C TYR A 620 -5.88 -0.71 -3.23
N ILE A 621 -5.19 -0.01 -2.33
CA ILE A 621 -5.20 1.44 -2.26
C ILE A 621 -3.76 1.94 -2.37
N ASN A 622 -3.51 2.73 -3.41
CA ASN A 622 -2.21 3.25 -3.78
C ASN A 622 -1.98 4.62 -3.12
N LEU A 623 -0.74 4.83 -2.66
CA LEU A 623 -0.25 6.05 -2.03
C LEU A 623 1.11 6.41 -2.63
N ASP A 624 1.13 6.82 -3.89
CA ASP A 624 2.30 7.30 -4.64
C ASP A 624 2.63 8.76 -4.24
N THR A 625 2.56 9.69 -5.19
CA THR A 625 2.65 11.13 -5.04
C THR A 625 1.36 11.65 -4.43
N VAL A 626 1.23 11.46 -3.13
CA VAL A 626 0.01 11.73 -2.37
C VAL A 626 -0.24 13.23 -2.17
N VAL A 627 0.81 14.06 -2.11
CA VAL A 627 0.70 15.52 -1.97
C VAL A 627 1.67 16.25 -2.90
N ALA A 628 1.16 16.71 -4.03
CA ALA A 628 1.81 17.66 -4.94
C ALA A 628 1.08 19.02 -5.04
N GLY A 629 -0.08 19.18 -4.38
CA GLY A 629 -0.87 20.41 -4.37
C GLY A 629 -2.05 20.36 -3.39
N ASP A 630 -3.15 21.04 -3.74
CA ASP A 630 -4.35 21.23 -2.90
C ASP A 630 -5.64 20.61 -3.50
N LYS A 631 -5.62 20.20 -4.77
CA LYS A 631 -6.80 19.69 -5.48
C LYS A 631 -6.86 18.16 -5.41
N LEU A 632 -7.81 17.62 -4.64
CA LEU A 632 -8.04 16.18 -4.57
C LEU A 632 -8.38 15.56 -5.95
N ARG A 633 -7.61 14.55 -6.35
CA ARG A 633 -7.96 13.54 -7.37
C ARG A 633 -8.25 12.20 -6.68
N ALA A 634 -9.20 11.46 -7.24
CA ALA A 634 -9.37 10.03 -6.97
C ALA A 634 -9.54 9.28 -8.29
N SER A 635 -8.72 8.26 -8.52
CA SER A 635 -8.80 7.41 -9.71
C SER A 635 -8.91 5.95 -9.27
N GLY A 636 -9.78 5.15 -9.86
CA GLY A 636 -10.00 3.79 -9.35
C GLY A 636 -11.18 3.03 -9.93
N SER A 637 -11.37 1.82 -9.41
CA SER A 637 -12.58 1.03 -9.67
C SER A 637 -13.84 1.76 -9.17
N PRO A 638 -14.95 1.79 -9.94
CA PRO A 638 -16.19 2.45 -9.54
C PRO A 638 -16.77 1.99 -8.20
N VAL A 639 -16.40 0.79 -7.70
CA VAL A 639 -16.85 0.28 -6.39
C VAL A 639 -16.60 1.29 -5.26
N PHE A 640 -15.50 2.03 -5.31
CA PHE A 640 -15.08 2.91 -4.21
C PHE A 640 -15.91 4.18 -4.06
N ARG A 641 -16.86 4.47 -4.96
CA ARG A 641 -17.66 5.70 -4.91
C ARG A 641 -18.32 5.91 -3.55
N LYS A 642 -19.01 4.91 -3.01
CA LYS A 642 -19.70 4.99 -1.72
C LYS A 642 -18.70 5.21 -0.56
N SER A 643 -17.59 4.46 -0.53
CA SER A 643 -16.55 4.59 0.52
C SER A 643 -15.80 5.93 0.48
N VAL A 644 -15.38 6.39 -0.69
CA VAL A 644 -14.71 7.69 -0.87
C VAL A 644 -15.64 8.82 -0.45
N LEU A 645 -16.86 8.86 -0.99
CA LEU A 645 -17.82 9.92 -0.66
C LEU A 645 -18.23 9.94 0.83
N HIS A 646 -18.18 8.79 1.53
CA HIS A 646 -18.35 8.73 2.99
C HIS A 646 -17.19 9.37 3.75
N ALA A 647 -15.95 9.16 3.31
CA ALA A 647 -14.77 9.69 3.97
C ALA A 647 -14.63 11.21 3.70
N LEU A 648 -14.82 11.64 2.45
CA LEU A 648 -14.81 13.06 2.07
C LEU A 648 -15.84 13.92 2.83
N ALA A 649 -16.98 13.34 3.23
CA ALA A 649 -18.00 14.03 4.00
C ALA A 649 -17.64 14.27 5.48
N ARG A 650 -16.46 13.79 5.92
CA ARG A 650 -15.99 13.85 7.32
C ARG A 650 -14.63 14.53 7.47
N VAL A 651 -13.96 14.85 6.37
CA VAL A 651 -12.68 15.57 6.36
C VAL A 651 -12.95 17.00 5.90
N VAL A 652 -12.37 17.97 6.61
CA VAL A 652 -12.51 19.41 6.33
C VAL A 652 -11.20 19.91 5.73
N ASP A 653 -11.29 20.65 4.63
CA ASP A 653 -10.15 21.35 4.07
C ASP A 653 -9.83 22.60 4.92
N PRO A 654 -8.59 22.76 5.43
CA PRO A 654 -8.24 23.83 6.36
C PRO A 654 -8.17 25.21 5.71
N HIS A 655 -8.12 25.32 4.38
CA HIS A 655 -8.04 26.60 3.67
C HIS A 655 -9.43 27.21 3.44
N THR A 656 -10.36 26.42 2.91
CA THR A 656 -11.72 26.81 2.56
C THR A 656 -12.73 26.66 3.71
N ASN A 657 -12.37 25.90 4.75
CA ASN A 657 -13.25 25.53 5.87
C ASN A 657 -14.56 24.85 5.41
N SER A 658 -14.51 24.15 4.27
CA SER A 658 -15.57 23.28 3.75
C SER A 658 -15.14 21.82 3.86
N THR A 659 -16.09 20.88 3.84
CA THR A 659 -15.76 19.46 3.72
C THR A 659 -15.16 19.18 2.34
N LEU A 660 -14.26 18.20 2.25
CA LEU A 660 -13.74 17.73 0.95
C LEU A 660 -14.89 17.28 0.03
N ARG A 661 -16.00 16.79 0.61
CA ARG A 661 -17.20 16.43 -0.15
C ARG A 661 -17.89 17.63 -0.81
N GLU A 662 -17.96 18.78 -0.14
CA GLU A 662 -18.53 20.00 -0.73
C GLU A 662 -17.65 20.50 -1.88
N LEU A 663 -16.32 20.47 -1.73
CA LEU A 663 -15.37 20.84 -2.80
C LEU A 663 -15.45 19.87 -3.99
N TRP A 664 -15.59 18.57 -3.72
CA TRP A 664 -15.78 17.52 -4.72
C TRP A 664 -17.07 17.72 -5.53
N ASP A 665 -18.19 17.99 -4.86
CA ASP A 665 -19.47 18.25 -5.51
C ASP A 665 -19.47 19.60 -6.27
N GLN A 666 -18.82 20.64 -5.74
CA GLN A 666 -18.68 21.96 -6.40
C GLN A 666 -17.84 21.91 -7.68
N SER A 667 -16.78 21.10 -7.69
CA SER A 667 -15.94 20.89 -8.87
C SER A 667 -16.53 19.91 -9.89
N ASN A 668 -17.67 19.28 -9.58
CA ASN A 668 -18.26 18.18 -10.34
C ASN A 668 -17.24 17.06 -10.59
N ALA A 669 -16.44 16.74 -9.57
CA ALA A 669 -15.46 15.67 -9.65
C ALA A 669 -16.14 14.28 -9.63
N GLU A 670 -15.53 13.33 -10.32
CA GLU A 670 -15.91 11.92 -10.32
C GLU A 670 -14.65 11.07 -10.12
N ILE A 671 -14.80 9.81 -9.69
CA ILE A 671 -13.67 8.88 -9.65
C ILE A 671 -13.28 8.58 -11.11
N GLU A 672 -12.05 8.94 -11.45
CA GLU A 672 -11.48 8.76 -12.78
C GLU A 672 -11.03 7.30 -12.98
N GLY A 673 -10.71 6.91 -14.22
CA GLY A 673 -10.10 5.60 -14.45
C GLY A 673 -8.63 5.58 -14.03
N LEU A 674 -8.08 4.40 -13.75
CA LEU A 674 -6.64 4.21 -13.59
C LEU A 674 -5.97 4.09 -14.96
N GLY A 675 -4.76 4.65 -15.07
CA GLY A 675 -3.86 4.49 -16.22
C GLY A 675 -2.92 3.31 -16.00
N ALA A 676 -1.65 3.47 -16.38
CA ALA A 676 -0.58 2.50 -16.09
C ALA A 676 0.56 3.05 -15.21
N GLY A 677 0.37 4.20 -14.56
CA GLY A 677 1.47 5.01 -14.04
C GLY A 677 1.85 4.81 -12.56
N SER A 678 1.48 3.71 -11.92
CA SER A 678 1.91 3.33 -10.55
C SER A 678 1.51 1.89 -10.22
N ASP A 679 1.89 1.38 -9.05
CA ASP A 679 1.80 -0.02 -8.61
C ASP A 679 0.41 -0.69 -8.72
N TYR A 680 -0.68 0.10 -8.76
CA TYR A 680 -2.05 -0.43 -8.89
C TYR A 680 -2.28 -1.27 -10.16
N VAL A 681 -1.45 -1.15 -11.20
CA VAL A 681 -1.60 -1.86 -12.48
C VAL A 681 -1.59 -3.36 -12.30
N ALA A 682 -0.64 -3.90 -11.54
CA ALA A 682 -0.54 -5.34 -11.35
C ALA A 682 -1.78 -5.87 -10.60
N PHE A 683 -2.22 -5.15 -9.57
CA PHE A 683 -3.42 -5.47 -8.80
C PHE A 683 -4.69 -5.44 -9.65
N GLN A 684 -4.95 -4.38 -10.41
CA GLN A 684 -6.16 -4.26 -11.21
C GLN A 684 -6.14 -5.11 -12.48
N ASP A 685 -5.09 -4.98 -13.29
CA ASP A 685 -5.11 -5.50 -14.67
C ASP A 685 -4.68 -6.97 -14.78
N ILE A 686 -3.91 -7.49 -13.82
CA ILE A 686 -3.40 -8.88 -13.80
C ILE A 686 -4.16 -9.73 -12.77
N ALA A 687 -4.29 -9.23 -11.53
CA ALA A 687 -4.94 -9.95 -10.43
C ALA A 687 -6.47 -9.73 -10.36
N GLY A 688 -7.01 -8.65 -10.95
CA GLY A 688 -8.44 -8.34 -10.87
C GLY A 688 -8.89 -7.87 -9.50
N THR A 689 -8.00 -7.23 -8.74
CA THR A 689 -8.28 -6.60 -7.45
C THR A 689 -8.75 -5.16 -7.68
N SER A 690 -9.92 -4.80 -7.15
CA SER A 690 -10.44 -3.45 -7.22
C SER A 690 -9.43 -2.47 -6.61
N SER A 691 -8.91 -1.54 -7.42
CA SER A 691 -7.83 -0.64 -7.03
C SER A 691 -8.28 0.82 -6.97
N LEU A 692 -7.66 1.62 -6.10
CA LEU A 692 -7.90 3.06 -5.93
C LEU A 692 -6.57 3.78 -5.73
N ASP A 693 -6.46 4.98 -6.28
CA ASP A 693 -5.34 5.91 -6.14
C ASP A 693 -5.88 7.27 -5.69
N LEU A 694 -5.23 7.89 -4.70
CA LEU A 694 -5.66 9.16 -4.08
C LEU A 694 -4.48 10.12 -3.96
N ALA A 695 -4.64 11.33 -4.48
CA ALA A 695 -3.62 12.37 -4.44
C ALA A 695 -4.25 13.76 -4.27
N PHE A 696 -3.54 14.68 -3.62
CA PHE A 696 -3.75 16.12 -3.78
C PHE A 696 -2.79 16.63 -4.85
N GLU A 697 -3.34 17.04 -5.99
CA GLU A 697 -2.63 17.50 -7.18
C GLU A 697 -2.81 19.02 -7.40
N GLY A 698 -2.32 19.53 -8.53
CA GLY A 698 -2.54 20.91 -8.98
C GLY A 698 -1.35 21.84 -8.77
N GLY A 699 -0.43 21.48 -7.87
CA GLY A 699 0.92 22.04 -7.88
C GLY A 699 1.82 21.26 -8.84
N ALA A 700 2.75 21.98 -9.46
CA ALA A 700 3.88 21.35 -10.13
C ALA A 700 5.00 21.10 -9.10
N TYR A 701 5.96 20.26 -9.46
CA TYR A 701 7.23 20.08 -8.76
C TYR A 701 8.24 19.57 -9.79
N PRO A 702 9.56 19.69 -9.57
CA PRO A 702 10.56 19.29 -10.52
C PRO A 702 10.73 17.76 -10.49
N TYR A 703 9.77 17.07 -11.10
CA TYR A 703 9.54 15.63 -11.08
C TYR A 703 10.74 14.82 -11.63
N HIS A 704 11.12 13.75 -10.94
CA HIS A 704 12.29 12.91 -11.21
C HIS A 704 13.66 13.66 -11.29
N THR A 705 13.79 14.80 -10.63
CA THR A 705 15.04 15.59 -10.59
C THR A 705 15.71 15.51 -9.22
N SER A 706 16.96 15.98 -9.14
CA SER A 706 17.61 16.17 -7.83
C SER A 706 17.06 17.37 -7.04
N TYR A 707 16.10 18.12 -7.58
CA TYR A 707 15.45 19.25 -6.92
C TYR A 707 14.18 18.88 -6.16
N ASP A 708 13.62 17.67 -6.36
CA ASP A 708 12.53 17.18 -5.51
C ASP A 708 13.09 16.77 -4.13
N LYS A 709 13.00 17.69 -3.17
CA LYS A 709 13.66 17.64 -1.86
C LYS A 709 12.74 18.11 -0.76
N PHE A 710 13.05 17.68 0.47
CA PHE A 710 12.34 18.10 1.68
C PHE A 710 12.09 19.62 1.75
N ASP A 711 13.10 20.44 1.46
CA ASP A 711 12.98 21.91 1.50
C ASP A 711 11.91 22.45 0.54
N LEU A 712 11.71 21.81 -0.62
CA LEU A 712 10.67 22.18 -1.58
C LEU A 712 9.28 21.82 -1.02
N VAL A 713 9.15 20.63 -0.42
CA VAL A 713 7.88 20.19 0.19
C VAL A 713 7.51 21.12 1.36
N GLU A 714 8.45 21.43 2.25
CA GLU A 714 8.23 22.30 3.42
C GLU A 714 7.94 23.76 3.05
N SER A 715 8.55 24.31 1.99
CA SER A 715 8.45 25.75 1.68
C SER A 715 7.50 26.10 0.53
N VAL A 716 7.18 25.15 -0.36
CA VAL A 716 6.41 25.40 -1.59
C VAL A 716 5.20 24.47 -1.73
N ILE A 717 5.36 23.16 -1.60
CA ILE A 717 4.30 22.19 -1.94
C ILE A 717 3.23 22.09 -0.86
N ASP A 718 3.61 21.82 0.39
CA ASP A 718 2.69 21.72 1.52
C ASP A 718 3.27 22.35 2.80
N PRO A 719 3.33 23.69 2.87
CA PRO A 719 3.77 24.40 4.06
C PRO A 719 2.98 23.99 5.30
N GLU A 720 3.70 23.66 6.38
CA GLU A 720 3.18 23.08 7.63
C GLU A 720 2.59 21.65 7.51
N PHE A 721 2.76 20.96 6.38
CA PHE A 721 2.30 19.58 6.14
C PHE A 721 0.77 19.40 6.32
N ARG A 722 0.02 20.41 5.90
CA ARG A 722 -1.44 20.50 6.08
C ARG A 722 -2.17 19.48 5.21
N TYR A 723 -1.85 19.39 3.93
CA TYR A 723 -2.47 18.45 3.01
C TYR A 723 -2.04 16.99 3.26
N HIS A 724 -0.81 16.76 3.75
CA HIS A 724 -0.43 15.46 4.32
C HIS A 724 -1.33 15.10 5.52
N GLY A 725 -1.60 16.05 6.41
CA GLY A 725 -2.57 15.91 7.51
C GLY A 725 -3.97 15.54 7.04
N VAL A 726 -4.49 16.29 6.05
CA VAL A 726 -5.82 16.07 5.45
C VAL A 726 -5.90 14.69 4.77
N MET A 727 -4.87 14.27 4.04
CA MET A 727 -4.86 12.94 3.41
C MET A 727 -4.77 11.83 4.46
N ALA A 728 -3.91 11.95 5.48
CA ALA A 728 -3.84 10.96 6.55
C ALA A 728 -5.19 10.79 7.27
N GLN A 729 -5.96 11.86 7.44
CA GLN A 729 -7.34 11.78 7.91
C GLN A 729 -8.26 11.05 6.93
N LEU A 730 -8.21 11.40 5.63
CA LEU A 730 -9.00 10.74 4.58
C LEU A 730 -8.70 9.23 4.49
N MET A 731 -7.43 8.86 4.47
CA MET A 731 -6.96 7.48 4.42
C MET A 731 -7.32 6.69 5.67
N GLY A 732 -7.13 7.27 6.86
CA GLY A 732 -7.52 6.60 8.11
C GLY A 732 -9.02 6.32 8.17
N LEU A 733 -9.85 7.25 7.71
CA LEU A 733 -11.30 7.03 7.60
C LEU A 733 -11.65 5.98 6.53
N LEU A 734 -10.99 6.00 5.37
CA LEU A 734 -11.25 5.06 4.28
C LEU A 734 -10.87 3.62 4.65
N ILE A 735 -9.67 3.42 5.22
CA ILE A 735 -9.20 2.11 5.71
C ILE A 735 -10.18 1.59 6.76
N LEU A 736 -10.61 2.43 7.72
CA LEU A 736 -11.59 2.04 8.74
C LEU A 736 -12.95 1.65 8.11
N ASP A 737 -13.47 2.43 7.15
CA ASP A 737 -14.78 2.17 6.53
C ASP A 737 -14.81 0.83 5.75
N ILE A 738 -13.68 0.41 5.16
CA ILE A 738 -13.56 -0.85 4.42
C ILE A 738 -13.18 -2.02 5.35
N ALA A 739 -12.33 -1.80 6.36
CA ALA A 739 -11.83 -2.86 7.25
C ALA A 739 -12.81 -3.25 8.37
N ASP A 740 -13.59 -2.31 8.89
CA ASP A 740 -14.36 -2.46 10.13
C ASP A 740 -15.88 -2.59 9.92
N ARG A 741 -16.41 -2.23 8.73
CA ARG A 741 -17.86 -2.36 8.46
C ARG A 741 -18.28 -3.81 8.20
N PRO A 742 -19.41 -4.28 8.76
CA PRO A 742 -19.94 -5.63 8.47
C PRO A 742 -20.21 -5.89 6.99
N ILE A 743 -20.85 -4.93 6.29
CA ILE A 743 -21.03 -4.90 4.83
C ILE A 743 -20.01 -3.93 4.23
N LEU A 744 -19.31 -4.36 3.17
CA LEU A 744 -18.35 -3.50 2.47
C LEU A 744 -19.07 -2.31 1.79
N PRO A 745 -18.54 -1.07 1.93
CA PRO A 745 -19.14 0.13 1.35
C PRO A 745 -18.85 0.27 -0.17
N PHE A 746 -19.07 -0.80 -0.94
CA PHE A 746 -18.88 -0.83 -2.40
C PHE A 746 -20.18 -0.50 -3.16
N ASP A 747 -20.08 0.24 -4.26
CA ASP A 747 -21.20 0.75 -5.08
C ASP A 747 -21.32 -0.04 -6.40
N MET A 748 -21.99 -1.19 -6.35
CA MET A 748 -22.08 -2.12 -7.49
C MET A 748 -23.05 -1.61 -8.57
N ALA A 749 -24.11 -0.89 -8.21
CA ALA A 749 -25.01 -0.26 -9.17
C ALA A 749 -24.31 0.86 -9.93
N TRP A 750 -23.46 1.68 -9.27
CA TRP A 750 -22.63 2.65 -9.97
C TRP A 750 -21.62 1.99 -10.93
N TYR A 751 -21.01 0.87 -10.53
CA TYR A 751 -20.17 0.07 -11.45
C TYR A 751 -20.96 -0.33 -12.70
N GLY A 752 -22.15 -0.91 -12.54
CA GLY A 752 -23.03 -1.26 -13.65
C GLY A 752 -23.38 -0.06 -14.56
N GLN A 753 -23.58 1.13 -13.98
CA GLN A 753 -23.79 2.36 -14.75
C GLN A 753 -22.53 2.79 -15.52
N LYS A 754 -21.35 2.78 -14.88
CA LYS A 754 -20.06 3.14 -15.50
C LYS A 754 -19.68 2.20 -16.65
N LEU A 755 -19.87 0.89 -16.51
CA LEU A 755 -19.75 -0.06 -17.62
C LEU A 755 -20.64 0.32 -18.82
N GLY A 756 -21.86 0.80 -18.56
CA GLY A 756 -22.78 1.25 -19.59
C GLY A 756 -22.29 2.49 -20.33
N GLN A 757 -21.74 3.46 -19.59
CA GLN A 757 -21.12 4.67 -20.14
C GLN A 757 -19.91 4.30 -21.02
N TRP A 758 -18.97 3.51 -20.49
CA TRP A 758 -17.75 3.13 -21.21
C TRP A 758 -18.01 2.31 -22.48
N VAL A 759 -19.02 1.44 -22.51
CA VAL A 759 -19.42 0.72 -23.73
C VAL A 759 -20.07 1.65 -24.76
N ALA A 760 -20.83 2.66 -24.32
CA ALA A 760 -21.37 3.68 -25.22
C ALA A 760 -20.27 4.57 -25.82
N ASP A 761 -19.28 4.97 -25.01
CA ASP A 761 -18.12 5.75 -25.46
C ASP A 761 -17.21 4.94 -26.38
N LEU A 762 -17.02 3.64 -26.12
CA LEU A 762 -16.30 2.72 -27.00
C LEU A 762 -16.97 2.61 -28.38
N GLU A 763 -18.29 2.45 -28.43
CA GLU A 763 -19.03 2.41 -29.71
C GLU A 763 -18.95 3.75 -30.45
N LYS A 764 -19.08 4.88 -29.74
CA LYS A 764 -18.97 6.23 -30.29
C LYS A 764 -17.58 6.50 -30.87
N TRP A 765 -16.52 6.16 -30.13
CA TRP A 765 -15.13 6.23 -30.57
C TRP A 765 -14.89 5.32 -31.80
N ALA A 766 -15.34 4.07 -31.73
CA ALA A 766 -15.22 3.14 -32.86
C ALA A 766 -15.95 3.63 -34.11
N GLY A 767 -17.06 4.36 -33.96
CA GLY A 767 -17.80 4.99 -35.06
C GLY A 767 -17.03 6.13 -35.75
N GLN A 768 -16.11 6.80 -35.04
CA GLN A 768 -15.25 7.84 -35.60
C GLN A 768 -14.08 7.25 -36.42
N GLN A 769 -13.67 6.01 -36.13
CA GLN A 769 -12.59 5.29 -36.82
C GLN A 769 -13.03 4.73 -38.19
N ASN A 770 -13.42 5.63 -39.11
CA ASN A 770 -13.57 5.46 -40.56
C ASN A 770 -14.10 4.07 -41.03
N GLN A 771 -15.19 3.62 -40.41
CA GLN A 771 -15.60 2.21 -40.45
C GLN A 771 -16.02 1.65 -41.83
N PRO A 772 -15.59 0.42 -42.18
CA PRO A 772 -16.48 -0.54 -42.82
C PRO A 772 -17.49 -1.08 -41.77
N LYS A 773 -18.79 -1.06 -42.09
CA LYS A 773 -19.96 -1.43 -41.23
C LYS A 773 -19.95 -2.91 -40.74
N SER A 774 -18.96 -3.31 -39.96
CA SER A 774 -18.61 -4.72 -39.74
C SER A 774 -18.58 -5.17 -38.28
N VAL A 775 -18.61 -4.25 -37.32
CA VAL A 775 -18.53 -4.54 -35.89
C VAL A 775 -19.84 -4.17 -35.18
N SER A 776 -20.32 -5.05 -34.31
CA SER A 776 -21.57 -4.94 -33.56
C SER A 776 -21.31 -5.04 -32.06
N PHE A 777 -21.66 -3.98 -31.33
CA PHE A 777 -21.57 -3.90 -29.87
C PHE A 777 -22.83 -4.42 -29.15
N LYS A 778 -23.84 -4.91 -29.88
CA LYS A 778 -25.13 -5.32 -29.30
C LYS A 778 -24.96 -6.33 -28.17
N GLU A 779 -24.18 -7.38 -28.40
CA GLU A 779 -24.00 -8.45 -27.41
C GLU A 779 -23.37 -7.96 -26.10
N LEU A 780 -22.45 -7.00 -26.19
CA LEU A 780 -21.78 -6.38 -25.04
C LEU A 780 -22.72 -5.43 -24.29
N LYS A 781 -23.55 -4.66 -25.01
CA LYS A 781 -24.61 -3.85 -24.41
C LYS A 781 -25.64 -4.71 -23.67
N ASP A 782 -26.12 -5.79 -24.30
CA ASP A 782 -27.04 -6.75 -23.68
C ASP A 782 -26.41 -7.37 -22.41
N ALA A 783 -25.10 -7.65 -22.41
CA ALA A 783 -24.37 -8.14 -21.25
C ALA A 783 -24.27 -7.11 -20.11
N VAL A 784 -23.96 -5.85 -20.42
CA VAL A 784 -23.89 -4.77 -19.42
C VAL A 784 -25.28 -4.43 -18.86
N THR A 785 -26.34 -4.49 -19.67
CA THR A 785 -27.72 -4.35 -19.18
C THR A 785 -28.09 -5.44 -18.18
N LEU A 786 -27.58 -6.67 -18.35
CA LEU A 786 -27.74 -7.73 -17.35
C LEU A 786 -26.99 -7.39 -16.04
N VAL A 787 -25.75 -6.90 -16.12
CA VAL A 787 -25.01 -6.42 -14.93
C VAL A 787 -25.80 -5.32 -14.21
N GLN A 788 -26.32 -4.32 -14.93
CA GLN A 788 -27.11 -3.22 -14.34
C GLN A 788 -28.35 -3.72 -13.58
N ASN A 789 -29.10 -4.64 -14.18
CA ASN A 789 -30.30 -5.22 -13.56
C ASN A 789 -29.97 -6.09 -12.33
N ASN A 790 -28.90 -6.88 -12.41
CA ASN A 790 -28.47 -7.75 -11.33
C ASN A 790 -27.87 -6.92 -10.17
N ALA A 791 -27.02 -5.94 -10.44
CA ALA A 791 -26.45 -5.03 -9.44
C ALA A 791 -27.55 -4.24 -8.68
N ALA A 792 -28.51 -3.65 -9.39
CA ALA A 792 -29.65 -2.95 -8.78
C ALA A 792 -30.62 -3.87 -8.01
N SER A 793 -30.48 -5.20 -8.14
CA SER A 793 -31.20 -6.19 -7.35
C SER A 793 -30.36 -6.72 -6.19
N PHE A 794 -29.05 -6.84 -6.38
CA PHE A 794 -28.05 -7.20 -5.39
C PHE A 794 -28.02 -6.22 -4.22
N GLU A 795 -27.99 -4.91 -4.48
CA GLU A 795 -27.98 -3.87 -3.44
C GLU A 795 -29.21 -3.85 -2.52
N LYS A 796 -30.34 -4.42 -2.95
CA LYS A 796 -31.54 -4.54 -2.09
C LYS A 796 -31.29 -5.47 -0.90
N TRP A 797 -30.36 -6.41 -1.04
CA TRP A 797 -30.00 -7.33 0.03
C TRP A 797 -29.36 -6.60 1.22
N GLU A 798 -28.61 -5.51 1.00
CA GLU A 798 -28.08 -4.64 2.09
C GLU A 798 -29.24 -4.10 2.95
N MET A 799 -30.32 -3.63 2.32
CA MET A 799 -31.50 -3.11 3.02
C MET A 799 -32.30 -4.19 3.75
N ASP A 800 -32.32 -5.41 3.20
CA ASP A 800 -32.96 -6.56 3.84
C ASP A 800 -32.18 -7.04 5.07
N TRP A 801 -30.84 -7.13 4.96
CA TRP A 801 -29.94 -7.43 6.08
C TRP A 801 -30.03 -6.38 7.19
N ASP A 802 -29.98 -5.08 6.85
CA ASP A 802 -30.14 -3.98 7.81
C ASP A 802 -31.46 -4.11 8.57
N ARG A 803 -32.57 -4.40 7.87
CA ARG A 803 -33.89 -4.56 8.47
C ARG A 803 -33.95 -5.75 9.43
N GLU A 804 -33.33 -6.88 9.09
CA GLU A 804 -33.31 -8.08 9.94
C GLU A 804 -32.42 -7.89 11.18
N VAL A 805 -31.21 -7.37 11.02
CA VAL A 805 -30.28 -7.16 12.14
C VAL A 805 -30.78 -6.07 13.08
N LEU A 806 -31.25 -4.93 12.56
CA LEU A 806 -31.84 -3.87 13.40
C LEU A 806 -33.18 -4.31 14.03
N GLY A 807 -34.00 -5.08 13.29
CA GLY A 807 -35.24 -5.66 13.80
C GLY A 807 -35.02 -6.62 14.97
N ASN A 808 -33.89 -7.34 14.97
CA ASN A 808 -33.45 -8.22 16.06
C ASN A 808 -32.58 -7.50 17.12
N GLY A 809 -32.64 -6.17 17.20
CA GLY A 809 -31.95 -5.38 18.23
C GLY A 809 -30.43 -5.31 18.07
N GLY A 810 -29.92 -5.49 16.84
CA GLY A 810 -28.48 -5.51 16.53
C GLY A 810 -27.86 -6.91 16.57
N TRP A 811 -28.64 -7.97 16.84
CA TRP A 811 -28.15 -9.34 16.82
C TRP A 811 -28.18 -9.94 15.42
N GLU A 812 -27.03 -10.42 14.95
CA GLU A 812 -26.86 -11.15 13.68
C GLU A 812 -26.87 -12.66 13.95
N ALA A 813 -27.77 -13.39 13.28
CA ALA A 813 -27.81 -14.84 13.33
C ALA A 813 -26.70 -15.46 12.46
N ASN A 814 -26.21 -16.65 12.80
CA ASN A 814 -25.07 -17.28 12.12
C ASN A 814 -25.29 -17.50 10.61
N ASP A 815 -26.51 -17.80 10.19
CA ASP A 815 -26.91 -17.95 8.78
C ASP A 815 -26.93 -16.61 8.05
N ILE A 816 -27.50 -15.57 8.66
CA ILE A 816 -27.45 -14.17 8.16
C ILE A 816 -26.00 -13.68 8.05
N GLY A 817 -25.16 -13.94 9.05
CA GLY A 817 -23.73 -13.61 9.04
C GLY A 817 -22.98 -14.33 7.92
N ASN A 818 -23.20 -15.63 7.72
CA ASN A 818 -22.63 -16.34 6.58
C ASN A 818 -23.09 -15.75 5.23
N ALA A 819 -24.37 -15.35 5.11
CA ALA A 819 -24.88 -14.69 3.92
C ALA A 819 -24.21 -13.31 3.69
N ARG A 820 -23.94 -12.53 4.76
CA ARG A 820 -23.15 -11.29 4.71
C ARG A 820 -21.72 -11.51 4.24
N LEU A 821 -21.03 -12.53 4.76
CA LEU A 821 -19.67 -12.84 4.30
C LEU A 821 -19.67 -13.26 2.82
N MET A 822 -20.66 -14.02 2.37
CA MET A 822 -20.85 -14.36 0.95
C MET A 822 -21.18 -13.12 0.09
N TYR A 823 -22.01 -12.20 0.59
CA TYR A 823 -22.34 -10.95 -0.09
C TYR A 823 -21.09 -10.08 -0.29
N ASN A 824 -20.28 -9.89 0.75
CA ASN A 824 -18.98 -9.20 0.65
C ASN A 824 -18.08 -9.86 -0.40
N ASN A 825 -17.90 -11.18 -0.33
CA ASN A 825 -17.04 -11.93 -1.26
C ASN A 825 -17.51 -11.81 -2.72
N LYS A 826 -18.82 -11.73 -2.98
CA LYS A 826 -19.36 -11.55 -4.33
C LYS A 826 -18.96 -10.20 -4.96
N MET A 827 -18.76 -9.16 -4.16
CA MET A 827 -18.36 -7.85 -4.67
C MET A 827 -16.91 -7.86 -5.19
N SER A 828 -15.95 -8.48 -4.48
CA SER A 828 -14.60 -8.68 -5.03
C SER A 828 -14.58 -9.68 -6.20
N TYR A 829 -15.36 -10.77 -6.11
CA TYR A 829 -15.41 -11.77 -7.19
C TYR A 829 -16.05 -11.26 -8.48
N PHE A 830 -16.78 -10.14 -8.45
CA PHE A 830 -17.24 -9.48 -9.67
C PHE A 830 -16.05 -8.99 -10.52
N GLU A 831 -15.10 -8.28 -9.91
CA GLU A 831 -13.89 -7.75 -10.56
C GLU A 831 -13.03 -8.90 -11.11
N THR A 832 -12.72 -9.91 -10.29
CA THR A 832 -11.91 -11.06 -10.72
C THR A 832 -12.58 -11.92 -11.81
N THR A 833 -13.92 -11.89 -11.92
CA THR A 833 -14.65 -12.59 -13.00
C THR A 833 -14.56 -11.86 -14.36
N LEU A 834 -14.14 -10.59 -14.38
CA LEU A 834 -13.83 -9.85 -15.61
C LEU A 834 -12.42 -10.18 -16.17
N LEU A 835 -11.68 -11.10 -15.55
CA LEU A 835 -10.40 -11.59 -16.08
C LEU A 835 -10.58 -12.66 -17.16
N ASP A 836 -9.85 -12.52 -18.27
CA ASP A 836 -9.72 -13.55 -19.30
C ASP A 836 -8.57 -14.52 -18.97
N LEU A 837 -8.88 -15.45 -18.07
CA LEU A 837 -7.95 -16.47 -17.55
C LEU A 837 -7.72 -17.66 -18.51
N GLU A 838 -8.22 -17.61 -19.74
CA GLU A 838 -7.91 -18.66 -20.72
C GLU A 838 -6.41 -18.68 -21.11
N LEU A 839 -5.94 -19.82 -21.62
CA LEU A 839 -4.57 -19.92 -22.14
C LEU A 839 -4.40 -19.01 -23.37
N GLY A 840 -3.54 -18.00 -23.27
CA GLY A 840 -3.41 -16.94 -24.28
C GLY A 840 -4.57 -15.94 -24.28
N GLY A 841 -5.41 -15.93 -23.24
CA GLY A 841 -6.39 -14.90 -22.97
C GLY A 841 -5.77 -13.60 -22.43
N GLY A 842 -6.61 -12.57 -22.29
CA GLY A 842 -6.20 -11.21 -21.95
C GLY A 842 -6.03 -10.35 -23.21
N ILE A 843 -5.17 -9.33 -23.13
CA ILE A 843 -4.91 -8.47 -24.28
C ILE A 843 -4.04 -9.22 -25.33
N PRO A 844 -4.43 -9.24 -26.63
CA PRO A 844 -3.63 -9.87 -27.68
C PRO A 844 -2.20 -9.34 -27.73
N ASN A 845 -1.21 -10.24 -27.78
CA ASN A 845 0.23 -9.96 -27.70
C ASN A 845 0.72 -9.29 -26.41
N ARG A 846 -0.17 -9.04 -25.43
CA ARG A 846 0.13 -8.43 -24.13
C ARG A 846 -0.61 -9.20 -23.02
N THR A 847 -0.47 -10.53 -23.03
CA THR A 847 -1.28 -11.47 -22.23
C THR A 847 -0.96 -11.48 -20.73
N GLN A 848 -0.10 -10.59 -20.26
CA GLN A 848 0.08 -10.30 -18.83
C GLN A 848 -1.18 -9.58 -18.30
N PHE A 849 -1.69 -8.59 -19.04
CA PHE A 849 -2.95 -7.91 -18.73
C PHE A 849 -4.13 -8.83 -19.05
N ARG A 850 -4.89 -9.20 -18.02
CA ARG A 850 -6.01 -10.15 -18.06
C ARG A 850 -7.37 -9.50 -17.98
N HIS A 851 -7.49 -8.31 -17.41
CA HIS A 851 -8.76 -7.62 -17.27
C HIS A 851 -9.34 -7.22 -18.63
N VAL A 852 -10.63 -7.52 -18.88
CA VAL A 852 -11.24 -7.19 -20.19
C VAL A 852 -11.77 -5.76 -20.29
N VAL A 853 -11.89 -5.07 -19.15
CA VAL A 853 -12.41 -3.69 -19.06
C VAL A 853 -11.29 -2.67 -18.83
N PHE A 854 -10.25 -3.05 -18.10
CA PHE A 854 -9.12 -2.18 -17.71
C PHE A 854 -7.83 -2.68 -18.39
N GLY A 855 -6.76 -1.90 -18.31
CA GLY A 855 -5.49 -2.18 -18.96
C GLY A 855 -5.02 -1.06 -19.90
N PRO A 856 -3.69 -0.84 -20.00
CA PRO A 856 -3.14 0.16 -20.89
C PRO A 856 -3.47 -0.12 -22.36
N GLN A 857 -3.53 0.93 -23.18
CA GLN A 857 -3.52 0.79 -24.65
C GLN A 857 -2.07 0.65 -25.14
N ALA A 858 -1.85 -0.05 -26.26
CA ALA A 858 -0.48 -0.29 -26.74
C ALA A 858 0.32 0.99 -27.10
N TRP A 859 -0.33 2.15 -27.19
CA TRP A 859 0.29 3.44 -27.49
C TRP A 859 -0.16 4.59 -26.57
N SER A 860 -0.75 4.25 -25.43
CA SER A 860 -0.96 5.17 -24.30
C SER A 860 -0.92 4.38 -22.99
N ALA A 861 0.03 4.74 -22.13
CA ALA A 861 0.22 4.15 -20.81
C ALA A 861 -0.54 4.93 -19.73
N TYR A 862 -0.27 6.23 -19.57
CA TYR A 862 -0.81 7.02 -18.46
C TYR A 862 -2.28 7.41 -18.63
N ASP A 863 -2.84 7.47 -19.84
CA ASP A 863 -4.26 7.79 -20.01
C ASP A 863 -5.14 6.61 -19.60
N SER A 864 -6.14 6.85 -18.75
CA SER A 864 -7.10 5.81 -18.39
C SER A 864 -7.87 5.31 -19.63
N ALA A 865 -7.82 4.01 -19.92
CA ALA A 865 -8.40 3.45 -21.12
C ALA A 865 -9.26 2.22 -20.82
N PHE A 866 -10.48 2.21 -21.36
CA PHE A 866 -11.42 1.09 -21.17
C PHE A 866 -11.50 0.21 -22.41
N PHE A 867 -11.52 -1.11 -22.19
CA PHE A 867 -11.56 -2.15 -23.22
C PHE A 867 -10.36 -2.13 -24.20
N PRO A 868 -9.10 -2.10 -23.71
CA PRO A 868 -7.90 -1.92 -24.54
C PRO A 868 -7.77 -2.96 -25.67
N ALA A 869 -8.09 -4.24 -25.41
CA ALA A 869 -8.04 -5.28 -26.44
C ALA A 869 -8.98 -5.04 -27.64
N ILE A 870 -10.12 -4.36 -27.41
CA ILE A 870 -11.06 -3.98 -28.47
C ILE A 870 -10.55 -2.73 -29.20
N ARG A 871 -9.96 -1.77 -28.47
CA ARG A 871 -9.38 -0.55 -29.05
C ARG A 871 -8.18 -0.86 -29.95
N ASP A 872 -7.19 -1.59 -29.44
CA ASP A 872 -5.99 -1.99 -30.18
C ASP A 872 -6.34 -2.71 -31.50
N THR A 873 -7.29 -3.65 -31.47
CA THR A 873 -7.69 -4.39 -32.69
C THR A 873 -8.44 -3.54 -33.71
N ILE A 874 -9.19 -2.52 -33.25
CA ILE A 874 -9.81 -1.51 -34.12
C ILE A 874 -8.75 -0.56 -34.71
N GLU A 875 -7.79 -0.07 -33.90
CA GLU A 875 -6.69 0.78 -34.39
C GLU A 875 -5.83 0.07 -35.44
N THR A 876 -5.54 -1.22 -35.26
CA THR A 876 -4.80 -2.02 -36.25
C THR A 876 -5.64 -2.42 -37.47
N GLY A 877 -6.95 -2.17 -37.46
CA GLY A 877 -7.86 -2.53 -38.55
C GLY A 877 -8.21 -4.02 -38.65
N ASP A 878 -7.99 -4.83 -37.61
CA ASP A 878 -8.42 -6.23 -37.56
C ASP A 878 -9.86 -6.34 -37.01
N TRP A 879 -10.80 -5.96 -37.87
CA TRP A 879 -12.23 -6.00 -37.58
C TRP A 879 -12.75 -7.40 -37.20
N ARG A 880 -12.10 -8.47 -37.68
CA ARG A 880 -12.51 -9.85 -37.39
C ARG A 880 -12.10 -10.25 -35.97
N SER A 881 -10.88 -9.90 -35.56
CA SER A 881 -10.46 -10.09 -34.17
C SER A 881 -11.23 -9.19 -33.23
N ALA A 882 -11.48 -7.92 -33.59
CA ALA A 882 -12.29 -7.00 -32.80
C ALA A 882 -13.69 -7.57 -32.49
N GLN A 883 -14.42 -8.06 -33.49
CA GLN A 883 -15.73 -8.68 -33.27
C GLN A 883 -15.67 -9.95 -32.38
N ARG A 884 -14.61 -10.76 -32.52
CA ARG A 884 -14.40 -11.94 -31.66
C ARG A 884 -14.13 -11.54 -30.21
N ILE A 885 -13.30 -10.52 -29.99
CA ILE A 885 -12.97 -10.01 -28.66
C ILE A 885 -14.23 -9.40 -28.02
N ILE A 886 -15.01 -8.58 -28.75
CA ILE A 886 -16.30 -8.06 -28.27
C ILE A 886 -17.24 -9.17 -27.81
N ALA A 887 -17.36 -10.26 -28.57
CA ALA A 887 -18.19 -11.41 -28.18
C ALA A 887 -17.64 -12.14 -26.93
N LYS A 888 -16.30 -12.28 -26.81
CA LYS A 888 -15.66 -12.86 -25.63
C LYS A 888 -15.84 -11.99 -24.38
N THR A 889 -15.59 -10.69 -24.50
CA THR A 889 -15.85 -9.69 -23.45
C THR A 889 -17.31 -9.73 -23.02
N ALA A 890 -18.26 -9.79 -23.96
CA ALA A 890 -19.69 -9.93 -23.64
C ALA A 890 -20.01 -11.22 -22.88
N ALA A 891 -19.35 -12.35 -23.20
CA ALA A 891 -19.53 -13.60 -22.46
C ALA A 891 -18.96 -13.52 -21.03
N LEU A 892 -17.79 -12.92 -20.84
CA LEU A 892 -17.18 -12.70 -19.52
C LEU A 892 -17.99 -11.71 -18.67
N VAL A 893 -18.50 -10.62 -19.25
CA VAL A 893 -19.40 -9.67 -18.57
C VAL A 893 -20.72 -10.34 -18.16
N ARG A 894 -21.29 -11.25 -18.97
CA ARG A 894 -22.46 -12.06 -18.56
C ARG A 894 -22.12 -13.00 -17.40
N LYS A 895 -20.94 -13.62 -17.40
CA LYS A 895 -20.48 -14.46 -16.28
C LYS A 895 -20.33 -13.64 -14.99
N ALA A 896 -19.74 -12.45 -15.07
CA ALA A 896 -19.64 -11.51 -13.95
C ALA A 896 -21.03 -11.09 -13.43
N ALA A 897 -22.00 -10.86 -14.33
CA ALA A 897 -23.37 -10.55 -13.94
C ALA A 897 -24.04 -11.64 -13.07
N THR A 898 -23.74 -12.93 -13.30
CA THR A 898 -24.30 -14.02 -12.48
C THR A 898 -23.72 -14.09 -11.07
N ILE A 899 -22.56 -13.48 -10.80
CA ILE A 899 -22.00 -13.39 -9.44
C ILE A 899 -22.91 -12.51 -8.55
N LEU A 900 -23.51 -11.48 -9.13
CA LEU A 900 -24.43 -10.54 -8.47
C LEU A 900 -25.86 -11.11 -8.29
N GLU A 901 -26.13 -12.34 -8.69
CA GLU A 901 -27.41 -12.99 -8.42
C GLU A 901 -27.42 -13.52 -6.98
N MET A 902 -28.27 -12.96 -6.13
CA MET A 902 -28.61 -13.59 -4.85
C MET A 902 -29.64 -14.68 -5.12
N SER A 903 -29.27 -15.94 -4.87
CA SER A 903 -30.21 -17.06 -4.87
C SER A 903 -31.33 -16.73 -3.88
N GLY A 904 -32.58 -16.69 -4.35
CA GLY A 904 -33.72 -16.31 -3.53
C GLY A 904 -33.92 -17.23 -2.33
N THR A 905 -33.30 -16.88 -1.21
CA THR A 905 -33.73 -17.32 0.11
C THR A 905 -35.09 -16.68 0.34
N ASN A 906 -36.15 -17.46 0.12
CA ASN A 906 -37.38 -17.27 0.87
C ASN A 906 -37.02 -17.51 2.34
N VAL A 907 -36.71 -16.42 3.05
CA VAL A 907 -36.65 -16.36 4.51
C VAL A 907 -38.07 -16.19 5.02
#